data_AF-A0A812N4X7-F1
#
_entry.id   AF-A0A812N4X7-F1
#
_cell.length_a   1.000
_cell.length_b   1.000
_cell.length_c   1.000
_cell.angle_alpha   90.00
_cell.angle_beta   90.00
_cell.angle_gamma   90.00
#
_symmetry.space_group_name_H-M   'P 1'
#
loop_
_entity.id
_entity.type
_entity.pdbx_description
1 polymer ?
#
loop_
_entity_poly.entity_id
_entity_poly.type
_entity_poly.pdbx_seq_one_letter_code
_entity_poly.pdbx_strand_id
1 'polypeptide(L)'
;MFSLGRNHGFEPLVNVEDGSPRSSGEAAQDSESCSCLRIKLASRKISKKKAARNSTRHESSEIKAPQALFKLMLLFLLFAVGVCVIGLKFNVLALWTQYWIYLLVLFLTGILLLVAGMISPRLYANLSTSDSLKASWAKMQVLAKFLFPVILFYGDVMSDVLLIFKFWGEGMRDYAILNFLAILAGSTASVVNGVENASLESLLLTVVMFFQLTPLAVGLQSIGLFCAAVDSSGTDPRYKNLVGYLRDRGCDTLLAHALVGEAFTEALLSTFLQTYALLRHSISWTLLTEMSLVFSIGSIVKSFAKLDLRGHVSRDIKGQAIVVGLAEWTSVPFILVVIYRLAEVASQVLFFPLFQLVEDRHGVIFGLRCSGVLFWLMDLVLQAALVYHSTRNPKKLLWAVPNTIGAFEPMLLAGSEAVFCTSARLQVLIHFFELVLATAFVCFFHTQRVYEFYLEHPRIICGLLICNVIKYGLFVFIRTFSAYPVMCSEEFPFAKILTKDAIAVADLADKRVPLEVLIYSNFSLDKGTDRKKIFDAMNRQRDGFRDDMAGNVCHLVSRLAHNHSREKKESLIHDDGAGDAVLAAVDMHIDDEQDDVPALRGACRAILNLTVGSAKNKRFFAERGPGLMLKCMQKKDRFLRRYACFTLEALVADEDIRAKMSQHLEPIVGNLQAEHRADNLLQTAACGLIAKLACDEDLRKELVKGRDGRGGCTAEVVESMRQHPNDMDVQRDACYALRMLAPAFDPDTQFELLSMGVRADIRKAMENHSNQPSLQYEAWNLLQSLDAGGAGRHVYALEGDCSPGGLMHFREGASRSRAVSKPD
;
A
#
# COMPACT_ATOMS: atom_id res chain seq x y z
N MET A 1 -65.66 13.44 7.85
CA MET A 1 -66.09 13.21 9.25
C MET A 1 -64.93 13.60 10.15
N PHE A 2 -65.20 14.30 11.29
CA PHE A 2 -64.35 14.61 12.47
C PHE A 2 -62.80 14.68 12.34
N SER A 3 -62.06 15.63 12.93
CA SER A 3 -62.33 16.96 13.53
C SER A 3 -60.95 17.64 13.70
N LEU A 4 -60.64 18.79 13.10
CA LEU A 4 -60.84 20.15 13.63
C LEU A 4 -60.41 20.38 15.10
N GLY A 5 -59.44 21.27 15.31
CA GLY A 5 -58.94 21.77 16.62
C GLY A 5 -58.05 23.02 16.47
N ARG A 6 -58.49 24.15 17.06
CA ARG A 6 -58.05 25.56 16.92
C ARG A 6 -56.60 25.84 17.42
N ASN A 7 -55.84 26.89 17.09
CA ASN A 7 -56.02 28.33 16.74
C ASN A 7 -56.18 29.35 17.92
N HIS A 8 -55.30 30.38 17.93
CA HIS A 8 -55.35 31.75 18.53
C HIS A 8 -54.59 32.14 19.83
N GLY A 9 -54.19 33.44 19.90
CA GLY A 9 -53.39 34.13 20.95
C GLY A 9 -51.99 34.56 20.43
N PHE A 10 -51.67 35.74 19.88
CA PHE A 10 -52.09 37.17 20.01
C PHE A 10 -51.36 38.00 21.10
N GLU A 11 -50.27 38.70 20.70
CA GLU A 11 -49.86 40.09 21.08
C GLU A 11 -49.46 40.47 22.55
N PRO A 12 -48.88 41.67 22.84
CA PRO A 12 -47.79 42.40 22.14
C PRO A 12 -46.77 43.22 23.03
N LEU A 13 -45.80 43.88 22.36
CA LEU A 13 -45.24 45.23 22.63
C LEU A 13 -44.15 45.53 23.71
N VAL A 14 -43.57 46.75 23.53
CA VAL A 14 -42.53 47.49 24.29
C VAL A 14 -41.07 47.11 23.94
N ASN A 15 -40.28 47.88 23.16
CA ASN A 15 -39.74 49.27 23.27
C ASN A 15 -38.52 49.37 24.24
N VAL A 16 -37.46 50.17 24.01
CA VAL A 16 -37.17 51.24 23.01
C VAL A 16 -35.64 51.55 22.89
N GLU A 17 -35.26 52.53 22.04
CA GLU A 17 -33.95 53.25 21.98
C GLU A 17 -32.69 52.49 21.47
N ASP A 18 -31.78 53.08 20.67
CA ASP A 18 -31.86 54.30 19.82
C ASP A 18 -30.73 54.33 18.75
N GLY A 19 -30.70 55.35 17.88
CA GLY A 19 -29.45 55.88 17.32
C GLY A 19 -29.22 55.78 15.80
N SER A 20 -30.06 56.44 14.99
CA SER A 20 -29.64 56.89 13.63
C SER A 20 -28.89 58.23 13.70
N PRO A 21 -27.99 58.55 12.74
CA PRO A 21 -28.34 59.28 11.49
C PRO A 21 -27.59 58.69 10.27
N ARG A 22 -27.58 59.18 9.00
CA ARG A 22 -28.34 60.05 8.05
C ARG A 22 -27.64 59.87 6.67
N SER A 23 -28.15 60.20 5.48
CA SER A 23 -29.48 60.47 4.89
C SER A 23 -29.33 60.59 3.35
N SER A 24 -30.44 60.60 2.59
CA SER A 24 -30.64 61.26 1.26
C SER A 24 -29.53 61.13 0.19
N GLY A 25 -29.76 60.58 -1.02
CA GLY A 25 -31.00 60.28 -1.76
C GLY A 25 -30.65 59.64 -3.12
N GLU A 26 -31.46 59.67 -4.19
CA GLU A 26 -32.85 60.11 -4.38
C GLU A 26 -33.45 59.38 -5.62
N ALA A 27 -34.43 59.93 -6.37
CA ALA A 27 -35.13 59.23 -7.48
C ALA A 27 -35.10 59.93 -8.86
N ALA A 28 -34.95 59.15 -9.94
CA ALA A 28 -35.32 59.48 -11.34
C ALA A 28 -35.44 58.20 -12.21
N GLN A 29 -36.05 58.32 -13.40
CA GLN A 29 -36.52 57.21 -14.25
C GLN A 29 -35.54 56.72 -15.35
N ASP A 30 -35.96 55.62 -15.99
CA ASP A 30 -35.77 55.25 -17.41
C ASP A 30 -34.52 54.48 -17.92
N SER A 31 -34.78 53.79 -19.03
CA SER A 31 -33.91 53.01 -19.93
C SER A 31 -33.49 51.59 -19.51
N GLU A 32 -33.91 50.61 -20.34
CA GLU A 32 -33.41 49.24 -20.33
C GLU A 32 -32.02 49.17 -20.99
N SER A 33 -30.94 48.86 -20.23
CA SER A 33 -29.76 48.14 -20.75
C SER A 33 -28.71 47.86 -19.65
N CYS A 34 -28.88 46.82 -18.83
CA CYS A 34 -27.78 46.40 -17.93
C CYS A 34 -27.71 44.91 -17.51
N SER A 35 -28.51 44.02 -18.11
CA SER A 35 -28.53 42.58 -17.78
C SER A 35 -27.17 41.90 -18.02
N CYS A 36 -26.38 42.40 -18.98
CA CYS A 36 -25.15 41.75 -19.44
C CYS A 36 -23.90 42.03 -18.56
N LEU A 37 -23.94 43.04 -17.67
CA LEU A 37 -22.75 43.46 -16.91
C LEU A 37 -22.54 42.70 -15.60
N ARG A 38 -23.63 42.33 -14.89
CA ARG A 38 -23.54 41.58 -13.63
C ARG A 38 -22.94 40.18 -13.81
N ILE A 39 -23.23 39.50 -14.93
CA ILE A 39 -22.64 38.19 -15.25
C ILE A 39 -21.12 38.31 -15.44
N LYS A 40 -20.63 39.36 -16.12
CA LYS A 40 -19.19 39.61 -16.30
C LYS A 40 -18.48 40.01 -14.99
N LEU A 41 -19.18 40.62 -14.03
CA LEU A 41 -18.63 40.90 -12.69
C LEU A 41 -18.61 39.66 -11.79
N ALA A 42 -19.63 38.79 -11.87
CA ALA A 42 -19.64 37.50 -11.22
C ALA A 42 -18.52 36.59 -11.77
N SER A 43 -18.41 36.47 -13.10
CA SER A 43 -17.33 35.68 -13.72
C SER A 43 -15.94 36.27 -13.48
N ARG A 44 -15.77 37.59 -13.42
CA ARG A 44 -14.50 38.21 -12.96
C ARG A 44 -14.21 37.97 -11.48
N LYS A 45 -15.20 37.92 -10.58
CA LYS A 45 -14.96 37.54 -9.17
C LYS A 45 -14.62 36.06 -9.03
N ILE A 46 -15.30 35.17 -9.74
CA ILE A 46 -14.97 33.73 -9.78
C ILE A 46 -13.58 33.51 -10.41
N SER A 47 -13.29 34.17 -11.54
CA SER A 47 -11.98 34.16 -12.19
C SER A 47 -10.88 34.69 -11.27
N LYS A 48 -11.10 35.80 -10.53
CA LYS A 48 -10.12 36.27 -9.54
C LYS A 48 -9.99 35.32 -8.33
N LYS A 49 -11.06 34.65 -7.89
CA LYS A 49 -10.97 33.62 -6.83
C LYS A 49 -10.21 32.37 -7.32
N LYS A 50 -10.42 31.95 -8.57
CA LYS A 50 -9.69 30.85 -9.22
C LYS A 50 -8.23 31.24 -9.50
N ALA A 51 -7.96 32.46 -9.96
CA ALA A 51 -6.61 32.98 -10.15
C ALA A 51 -5.84 33.15 -8.84
N ALA A 52 -6.49 33.59 -7.75
CA ALA A 52 -5.88 33.61 -6.42
C ALA A 52 -5.61 32.17 -5.92
N ARG A 53 -6.58 31.25 -6.06
CA ARG A 53 -6.41 29.83 -5.68
C ARG A 53 -5.31 29.13 -6.50
N ASN A 54 -5.15 29.48 -7.77
CA ASN A 54 -4.04 29.04 -8.63
C ASN A 54 -2.72 29.72 -8.24
N SER A 55 -2.71 31.01 -7.87
CA SER A 55 -1.52 31.71 -7.38
C SER A 55 -0.97 31.08 -6.11
N THR A 56 -1.84 30.53 -5.25
CA THR A 56 -1.47 29.72 -4.07
C THR A 56 -1.26 28.22 -4.37
N ARG A 57 -1.33 27.80 -5.64
CA ARG A 57 -1.03 26.43 -6.10
C ARG A 57 0.11 26.37 -7.13
N HIS A 58 0.72 27.49 -7.50
CA HIS A 58 1.76 27.54 -8.55
C HIS A 58 3.21 27.45 -8.06
N GLU A 59 3.47 27.49 -6.75
CA GLU A 59 4.81 27.24 -6.17
C GLU A 59 5.09 25.74 -5.94
N SER A 60 4.82 24.88 -6.92
CA SER A 60 5.17 23.46 -6.83
C SER A 60 5.46 22.73 -8.17
N SER A 61 5.71 23.43 -9.28
CA SER A 61 5.86 22.79 -10.61
C SER A 61 7.24 22.87 -11.29
N GLU A 62 8.24 23.60 -10.75
CA GLU A 62 9.59 23.70 -11.33
C GLU A 62 10.73 23.34 -10.36
N ILE A 63 10.69 22.15 -9.74
CA ILE A 63 11.77 21.63 -8.88
C ILE A 63 12.23 20.24 -9.34
N LYS A 64 12.64 20.10 -10.61
CA LYS A 64 13.19 18.84 -11.15
C LYS A 64 14.72 18.70 -11.02
N ALA A 65 15.47 19.80 -11.04
CA ALA A 65 16.92 19.75 -10.75
C ALA A 65 17.22 19.70 -9.23
N PRO A 66 16.61 20.53 -8.35
CA PRO A 66 16.98 20.53 -6.94
C PRO A 66 16.57 19.25 -6.20
N GLN A 67 15.53 18.52 -6.61
CA GLN A 67 15.23 17.21 -5.99
C GLN A 67 16.26 16.12 -6.35
N ALA A 68 16.83 16.15 -7.56
CA ALA A 68 17.93 15.25 -7.93
C ALA A 68 19.21 15.63 -7.17
N LEU A 69 19.54 16.93 -7.11
CA LEU A 69 20.68 17.43 -6.36
C LEU A 69 20.54 17.18 -4.86
N PHE A 70 19.35 17.37 -4.27
CA PHE A 70 19.06 17.10 -2.86
C PHE A 70 19.06 15.60 -2.54
N LYS A 71 18.59 14.74 -3.46
CA LYS A 71 18.78 13.27 -3.33
C LYS A 71 20.26 12.90 -3.40
N LEU A 72 21.06 13.53 -4.27
CA LEU A 72 22.50 13.29 -4.37
C LEU A 72 23.25 13.81 -3.13
N MET A 73 22.90 14.99 -2.61
CA MET A 73 23.44 15.56 -1.38
C MET A 73 23.01 14.77 -0.15
N LEU A 74 21.79 14.22 -0.12
CA LEU A 74 21.35 13.30 0.92
C LEU A 74 22.06 11.95 0.80
N LEU A 75 22.30 11.43 -0.42
CA LEU A 75 23.10 10.23 -0.63
C LEU A 75 24.56 10.46 -0.19
N PHE A 76 25.10 11.66 -0.43
CA PHE A 76 26.41 12.08 0.04
C PHE A 76 26.43 12.29 1.56
N LEU A 77 25.34 12.77 2.17
CA LEU A 77 25.20 12.90 3.62
C LEU A 77 25.03 11.52 4.29
N LEU A 78 24.29 10.60 3.69
CA LEU A 78 24.17 9.19 4.08
C LEU A 78 25.50 8.46 3.95
N PHE A 79 26.23 8.72 2.86
CA PHE A 79 27.58 8.20 2.65
C PHE A 79 28.55 8.79 3.67
N ALA A 80 28.52 10.10 3.92
CA ALA A 80 29.36 10.76 4.93
C ALA A 80 29.03 10.29 6.35
N VAL A 81 27.75 10.21 6.74
CA VAL A 81 27.32 9.70 8.05
C VAL A 81 27.65 8.22 8.19
N GLY A 82 27.45 7.40 7.14
CA GLY A 82 27.87 6.00 7.11
C GLY A 82 29.40 5.86 7.25
N VAL A 83 30.17 6.68 6.54
CA VAL A 83 31.63 6.77 6.63
C VAL A 83 32.09 7.39 7.96
N CYS A 84 31.27 8.14 8.69
CA CYS A 84 31.57 8.57 10.06
C CYS A 84 31.26 7.46 11.08
N VAL A 85 30.10 6.81 10.99
CA VAL A 85 29.71 5.69 11.88
C VAL A 85 30.67 4.51 11.72
N ILE A 86 31.08 4.17 10.49
CA ILE A 86 32.10 3.16 10.20
C ILE A 86 33.52 3.75 10.40
N GLY A 87 33.74 5.03 10.14
CA GLY A 87 35.06 5.69 10.26
C GLY A 87 35.57 5.82 11.69
N LEU A 88 34.70 5.70 12.70
CA LEU A 88 35.09 5.70 14.12
C LEU A 88 35.85 4.44 14.56
N LYS A 89 36.21 3.54 13.63
CA LYS A 89 37.39 2.70 13.85
C LYS A 89 38.25 2.40 12.63
N PHE A 90 37.66 2.30 11.45
CA PHE A 90 38.25 1.53 10.37
C PHE A 90 39.07 2.35 9.37
N ASN A 91 40.31 1.91 9.15
CA ASN A 91 41.06 2.27 7.95
C ASN A 91 40.39 1.57 6.75
N VAL A 92 39.64 2.32 5.93
CA VAL A 92 38.73 1.78 4.90
C VAL A 92 39.45 0.83 3.92
N LEU A 93 40.73 1.08 3.66
CA LEU A 93 41.55 0.22 2.79
C LEU A 93 41.75 -1.20 3.36
N ALA A 94 41.84 -1.33 4.69
CA ALA A 94 41.97 -2.60 5.39
C ALA A 94 40.63 -3.36 5.52
N LEU A 95 39.50 -2.64 5.65
CA LEU A 95 38.17 -3.25 5.48
C LEU A 95 38.05 -3.87 4.09
N TRP A 96 38.50 -3.16 3.06
CA TRP A 96 38.33 -3.60 1.67
C TRP A 96 39.11 -4.89 1.39
N THR A 97 40.38 -4.98 1.79
CA THR A 97 41.18 -6.21 1.61
C THR A 97 40.68 -7.40 2.43
N GLN A 98 40.08 -7.15 3.61
CA GLN A 98 39.65 -8.20 4.52
C GLN A 98 38.20 -8.68 4.27
N TYR A 99 37.32 -7.85 3.70
CA TYR A 99 35.88 -8.15 3.62
C TYR A 99 35.22 -8.06 2.23
N TRP A 100 35.98 -7.75 1.16
CA TRP A 100 35.45 -7.76 -0.22
C TRP A 100 34.76 -9.08 -0.62
N ILE A 101 35.20 -10.22 -0.07
CA ILE A 101 34.62 -11.54 -0.34
C ILE A 101 33.15 -11.60 0.11
N TYR A 102 32.82 -11.05 1.29
CA TYR A 102 31.43 -11.04 1.79
C TYR A 102 30.54 -10.10 0.97
N LEU A 103 31.07 -8.95 0.55
CA LEU A 103 30.38 -8.03 -0.37
C LEU A 103 30.16 -8.69 -1.75
N LEU A 104 31.14 -9.45 -2.26
CA LEU A 104 31.01 -10.21 -3.50
C LEU A 104 29.95 -11.30 -3.38
N VAL A 105 29.92 -12.07 -2.28
CA VAL A 105 28.88 -13.08 -2.03
C VAL A 105 27.49 -12.43 -1.98
N LEU A 106 27.32 -11.34 -1.23
CA LEU A 106 26.04 -10.61 -1.16
C LEU A 106 25.59 -10.10 -2.53
N PHE A 107 26.52 -9.55 -3.33
CA PHE A 107 26.27 -9.08 -4.69
C PHE A 107 25.88 -10.21 -5.64
N LEU A 108 26.59 -11.35 -5.59
CA LEU A 108 26.27 -12.55 -6.37
C LEU A 108 24.92 -13.15 -5.96
N THR A 109 24.57 -13.18 -4.66
CA THR A 109 23.24 -13.59 -4.19
C THR A 109 22.14 -12.64 -4.70
N GLY A 110 22.40 -11.33 -4.71
CA GLY A 110 21.49 -10.34 -5.31
C GLY A 110 21.27 -10.54 -6.81
N ILE A 111 22.33 -10.85 -7.57
CA ILE A 111 22.23 -11.21 -9.00
C ILE A 111 21.45 -12.51 -9.17
N LEU A 112 21.72 -13.54 -8.37
CA LEU A 112 21.03 -14.83 -8.43
C LEU A 112 19.52 -14.67 -8.17
N LEU A 113 19.14 -13.84 -7.19
CA LEU A 113 17.74 -13.47 -6.94
C LEU A 113 17.15 -12.71 -8.14
N LEU A 114 17.83 -11.71 -8.70
CA LEU A 114 17.33 -11.00 -9.89
C LEU A 114 17.10 -11.94 -11.08
N VAL A 115 18.00 -12.89 -11.32
CA VAL A 115 17.83 -13.92 -12.37
C VAL A 115 16.65 -14.84 -12.05
N ALA A 116 16.53 -15.34 -10.81
CA ALA A 116 15.42 -16.19 -10.39
C ALA A 116 14.05 -15.48 -10.54
N GLY A 117 13.99 -14.18 -10.21
CA GLY A 117 12.79 -13.36 -10.36
C GLY A 117 12.38 -13.11 -11.82
N MET A 118 13.27 -13.31 -12.80
CA MET A 118 12.96 -13.24 -14.24
C MET A 118 12.35 -14.53 -14.80
N ILE A 119 12.42 -15.67 -14.09
CA ILE A 119 12.00 -16.97 -14.60
C ILE A 119 10.50 -16.98 -14.92
N SER A 120 9.64 -16.62 -13.95
CA SER A 120 8.19 -16.59 -14.16
C SER A 120 7.72 -15.55 -15.22
N PRO A 121 8.22 -14.29 -15.23
CA PRO A 121 7.97 -13.33 -16.30
C PRO A 121 8.27 -13.86 -17.72
N ARG A 122 9.37 -14.60 -17.90
CA ARG A 122 9.70 -15.21 -19.19
C ARG A 122 8.80 -16.41 -19.51
N LEU A 123 8.70 -17.38 -18.60
CA LEU A 123 8.07 -18.68 -18.91
C LEU A 123 6.53 -18.65 -18.95
N TYR A 124 5.88 -17.77 -18.17
CA TYR A 124 4.42 -17.73 -18.08
C TYR A 124 3.77 -16.50 -18.71
N ALA A 125 4.56 -15.53 -19.19
CA ALA A 125 4.06 -14.30 -19.82
C ALA A 125 4.85 -13.86 -21.07
N ASN A 126 5.83 -14.66 -21.52
CA ASN A 126 6.65 -14.40 -22.73
C ASN A 126 7.28 -12.99 -22.77
N LEU A 127 7.54 -12.38 -21.61
CA LEU A 127 8.03 -11.01 -21.52
C LEU A 127 9.47 -10.88 -22.04
N SER A 128 9.77 -9.74 -22.65
CA SER A 128 11.14 -9.43 -23.14
C SER A 128 12.17 -9.54 -22.01
N THR A 129 13.45 -9.72 -22.35
CA THR A 129 14.53 -9.72 -21.36
C THR A 129 14.58 -8.43 -20.53
N SER A 130 14.28 -7.28 -21.15
CA SER A 130 14.25 -5.98 -20.47
C SER A 130 13.07 -5.88 -19.50
N ASP A 131 11.88 -6.29 -19.93
CA ASP A 131 10.66 -6.16 -19.13
C ASP A 131 10.57 -7.21 -18.03
N SER A 132 11.10 -8.41 -18.29
CA SER A 132 11.34 -9.43 -17.25
C SER A 132 12.29 -8.92 -16.16
N LEU A 133 13.34 -8.18 -16.52
CA LEU A 133 14.27 -7.59 -15.55
C LEU A 133 13.59 -6.46 -14.74
N LYS A 134 12.80 -5.59 -15.38
CA LYS A 134 11.99 -4.55 -14.71
C LYS A 134 11.00 -5.19 -13.72
N ALA A 135 10.31 -6.26 -14.13
CA ALA A 135 9.39 -7.01 -13.29
C ALA A 135 10.13 -7.68 -12.11
N SER A 136 11.27 -8.32 -12.36
CA SER A 136 12.11 -8.92 -11.32
C SER A 136 12.59 -7.89 -10.29
N TRP A 137 13.03 -6.70 -10.74
CA TRP A 137 13.43 -5.60 -9.87
C TRP A 137 12.27 -5.09 -9.01
N ALA A 138 11.09 -4.86 -9.60
CA ALA A 138 9.90 -4.42 -8.87
C ALA A 138 9.40 -5.48 -7.86
N LYS A 139 9.49 -6.76 -8.20
CA LYS A 139 9.26 -7.89 -7.28
C LYS A 139 10.30 -7.90 -6.14
N MET A 140 11.57 -7.64 -6.43
CA MET A 140 12.66 -7.63 -5.45
C MET A 140 12.49 -6.49 -4.42
N GLN A 141 12.01 -5.31 -4.86
CA GLN A 141 11.65 -4.21 -3.97
C GLN A 141 10.55 -4.56 -2.96
N VAL A 142 9.69 -5.56 -3.25
CA VAL A 142 8.70 -6.06 -2.29
C VAL A 142 9.25 -7.23 -1.47
N LEU A 143 10.01 -8.15 -2.06
CA LEU A 143 10.72 -9.20 -1.31
C LEU A 143 11.60 -8.61 -0.20
N ALA A 144 12.30 -7.52 -0.49
CA ALA A 144 13.16 -6.82 0.47
C ALA A 144 12.41 -6.40 1.75
N LYS A 145 11.13 -6.03 1.67
CA LYS A 145 10.31 -5.62 2.84
C LYS A 145 10.11 -6.75 3.85
N PHE A 146 10.10 -8.00 3.39
CA PHE A 146 9.94 -9.19 4.24
C PHE A 146 11.30 -9.82 4.58
N LEU A 147 12.21 -9.89 3.62
CA LEU A 147 13.49 -10.59 3.80
C LEU A 147 14.49 -9.78 4.63
N PHE A 148 14.54 -8.45 4.52
CA PHE A 148 15.47 -7.63 5.31
C PHE A 148 15.22 -7.71 6.83
N PRO A 149 13.96 -7.64 7.33
CA PRO A 149 13.67 -7.92 8.74
C PRO A 149 14.13 -9.29 9.24
N VAL A 150 14.04 -10.33 8.38
CA VAL A 150 14.42 -11.71 8.69
C VAL A 150 15.95 -11.90 8.69
N ILE A 151 16.66 -11.23 7.77
CA ILE A 151 18.14 -11.22 7.74
C ILE A 151 18.70 -10.54 8.99
N LEU A 152 18.17 -9.39 9.39
CA LEU A 152 18.63 -8.72 10.63
C LEU A 152 18.35 -9.59 11.86
N PHE A 153 17.17 -10.21 11.94
CA PHE A 153 16.78 -11.09 13.04
C PHE A 153 17.75 -12.28 13.22
N TYR A 154 17.96 -13.10 12.19
CA TYR A 154 18.88 -14.24 12.31
C TYR A 154 20.36 -13.83 12.31
N GLY A 155 20.70 -12.63 11.82
CA GLY A 155 22.01 -12.03 11.99
C GLY A 155 22.35 -11.82 13.46
N ASP A 156 21.44 -11.15 14.19
CA ASP A 156 21.58 -10.82 15.61
C ASP A 156 21.68 -12.10 16.48
N VAL A 157 20.68 -12.98 16.39
CA VAL A 157 20.63 -14.26 17.13
C VAL A 157 21.88 -15.11 16.88
N MET A 158 22.37 -15.18 15.63
CA MET A 158 23.57 -15.96 15.30
C MET A 158 24.84 -15.30 15.83
N SER A 159 24.97 -13.98 15.74
CA SER A 159 26.14 -13.27 16.29
C SER A 159 26.22 -13.40 17.81
N ASP A 160 25.08 -13.36 18.49
CA ASP A 160 24.98 -13.50 19.94
C ASP A 160 25.30 -14.92 20.42
N VAL A 161 24.83 -15.96 19.71
CA VAL A 161 25.22 -17.36 19.98
C VAL A 161 26.72 -17.56 19.80
N LEU A 162 27.32 -17.01 18.72
CA LEU A 162 28.76 -17.07 18.50
C LEU A 162 29.55 -16.29 19.57
N LEU A 163 28.99 -15.19 20.08
CA LEU A 163 29.61 -14.39 21.14
C LEU A 163 29.51 -15.07 22.52
N ILE A 164 28.43 -15.77 22.82
CA ILE A 164 28.30 -16.65 24.00
C ILE A 164 29.43 -17.68 24.01
N PHE A 165 29.72 -18.32 22.86
CA PHE A 165 30.87 -19.24 22.74
C PHE A 165 32.21 -18.52 22.95
N LYS A 166 32.41 -17.30 22.44
CA LYS A 166 33.63 -16.50 22.68
C LYS A 166 33.80 -16.19 24.18
N PHE A 167 32.80 -15.62 24.84
CA PHE A 167 32.85 -15.31 26.26
C PHE A 167 33.09 -16.57 27.12
N TRP A 168 32.48 -17.71 26.77
CA TRP A 168 32.70 -18.97 27.47
C TRP A 168 34.14 -19.50 27.30
N GLY A 169 34.70 -19.40 26.09
CA GLY A 169 36.09 -19.76 25.79
C GLY A 169 37.13 -18.84 26.45
N GLU A 170 36.84 -17.55 26.55
CA GLU A 170 37.66 -16.54 27.25
C GLU A 170 37.44 -16.55 28.78
N GLY A 171 36.66 -17.51 29.32
CA GLY A 171 36.44 -17.71 30.75
C GLY A 171 35.40 -16.79 31.40
N MET A 172 34.85 -15.83 30.66
CA MET A 172 33.83 -14.85 31.09
C MET A 172 32.42 -15.47 31.16
N ARG A 173 32.27 -16.50 31.99
CA ARG A 173 31.03 -17.29 32.12
C ARG A 173 29.80 -16.45 32.47
N ASP A 174 29.95 -15.44 33.33
CA ASP A 174 28.84 -14.59 33.75
C ASP A 174 28.22 -13.83 32.57
N TYR A 175 29.05 -13.30 31.66
CA TYR A 175 28.61 -12.62 30.45
C TYR A 175 27.97 -13.60 29.44
N ALA A 176 28.51 -14.81 29.30
CA ALA A 176 27.91 -15.86 28.48
C ALA A 176 26.52 -16.29 28.99
N ILE A 177 26.36 -16.42 30.32
CA ILE A 177 25.09 -16.77 30.97
C ILE A 177 24.08 -15.62 30.83
N LEU A 178 24.50 -14.38 31.08
CA LEU A 178 23.63 -13.20 30.96
C LEU A 178 23.16 -12.99 29.52
N ASN A 179 24.02 -13.20 28.51
CA ASN A 179 23.60 -13.08 27.11
C ASN A 179 22.65 -14.21 26.68
N PHE A 180 22.89 -15.45 27.15
CA PHE A 180 21.94 -16.55 26.94
C PHE A 180 20.56 -16.25 27.57
N LEU A 181 20.53 -15.64 28.76
CA LEU A 181 19.29 -15.20 29.39
C LEU A 181 18.59 -14.06 28.62
N ALA A 182 19.33 -13.19 27.92
CA ALA A 182 18.75 -12.18 27.05
C ALA A 182 17.99 -12.79 25.85
N ILE A 183 18.59 -13.78 25.16
CA ILE A 183 17.95 -14.54 24.07
C ILE A 183 16.67 -15.24 24.58
N LEU A 184 16.75 -15.87 25.76
CA LEU A 184 15.61 -16.54 26.38
C LEU A 184 14.49 -15.56 26.77
N ALA A 185 14.86 -14.35 27.23
CA ALA A 185 13.92 -13.28 27.56
C ALA A 185 13.24 -12.71 26.30
N GLY A 186 13.97 -12.46 25.21
CA GLY A 186 13.39 -12.04 23.92
C GLY A 186 12.43 -13.08 23.35
N SER A 187 12.84 -14.35 23.32
CA SER A 187 11.98 -15.46 22.90
C SER A 187 10.68 -15.55 23.74
N THR A 188 10.77 -15.30 25.05
CA THR A 188 9.61 -15.26 25.94
C THR A 188 8.74 -14.01 25.70
N ALA A 189 9.34 -12.84 25.48
CA ALA A 189 8.62 -11.60 25.18
C ALA A 189 7.89 -11.66 23.83
N SER A 190 8.50 -12.27 22.80
CA SER A 190 7.87 -12.55 21.51
C SER A 190 6.61 -13.41 21.68
N VAL A 191 6.65 -14.44 22.53
CA VAL A 191 5.47 -15.26 22.89
C VAL A 191 4.40 -14.44 23.59
N VAL A 192 4.74 -13.68 24.65
CA VAL A 192 3.75 -12.91 25.42
C VAL A 192 3.03 -11.88 24.55
N ASN A 193 3.76 -11.16 23.69
CA ASN A 193 3.19 -10.22 22.72
C ASN A 193 2.35 -10.90 21.62
N GLY A 194 2.64 -12.15 21.28
CA GLY A 194 1.83 -12.97 20.36
C GLY A 194 0.53 -13.47 20.98
N VAL A 195 0.57 -13.91 22.23
CA VAL A 195 -0.53 -14.65 22.88
C VAL A 195 -1.67 -13.75 23.39
N GLU A 196 -1.47 -12.45 23.66
CA GLU A 196 -2.55 -11.52 24.06
C GLU A 196 -3.74 -11.48 23.07
N ASN A 197 -3.58 -11.92 21.82
CA ASN A 197 -4.63 -11.94 20.78
C ASN A 197 -4.94 -13.37 20.23
N ALA A 198 -4.41 -14.45 20.82
CA ALA A 198 -4.54 -15.81 20.28
C ALA A 198 -5.71 -16.63 20.89
N SER A 199 -6.35 -17.48 20.08
CA SER A 199 -7.38 -18.44 20.51
C SER A 199 -6.77 -19.76 20.98
N LEU A 200 -7.61 -20.70 21.44
CA LEU A 200 -7.24 -21.94 22.14
C LEU A 200 -6.44 -22.99 21.31
N GLU A 201 -6.15 -22.73 20.04
CA GLU A 201 -5.14 -23.48 19.24
C GLU A 201 -3.69 -23.07 19.62
N SER A 202 -3.53 -22.26 20.66
CA SER A 202 -2.33 -21.50 21.00
C SER A 202 -1.05 -22.30 21.24
N LEU A 203 -1.10 -23.61 21.54
CA LEU A 203 0.10 -24.35 21.94
C LEU A 203 1.11 -24.50 20.78
N LEU A 204 0.66 -24.85 19.58
CA LEU A 204 1.55 -24.93 18.41
C LEU A 204 2.08 -23.53 18.03
N LEU A 205 1.23 -22.51 18.08
CA LEU A 205 1.62 -21.13 17.80
C LEU A 205 2.65 -20.61 18.80
N THR A 206 2.47 -20.92 20.09
CA THR A 206 3.40 -20.60 21.18
C THR A 206 4.75 -21.26 20.95
N VAL A 207 4.78 -22.55 20.57
CA VAL A 207 6.02 -23.27 20.22
C VAL A 207 6.71 -22.64 19.01
N VAL A 208 5.96 -22.33 17.95
CA VAL A 208 6.48 -21.70 16.71
C VAL A 208 7.04 -20.29 16.96
N MET A 209 6.45 -19.52 17.88
CA MET A 209 6.97 -18.21 18.28
C MET A 209 8.14 -18.32 19.26
N PHE A 210 8.11 -19.25 20.23
CA PHE A 210 9.20 -19.45 21.19
C PHE A 210 10.50 -19.88 20.52
N PHE A 211 10.43 -20.83 19.58
CA PHE A 211 11.58 -21.23 18.75
C PHE A 211 11.84 -20.28 17.57
N GLN A 212 11.16 -19.14 17.52
CA GLN A 212 11.36 -18.08 16.52
C GLN A 212 11.37 -18.63 15.07
N LEU A 213 10.43 -19.52 14.75
CA LEU A 213 10.32 -20.15 13.43
C LEU A 213 9.47 -19.33 12.45
N THR A 214 8.63 -18.41 12.95
CA THR A 214 7.81 -17.51 12.13
C THR A 214 8.63 -16.69 11.11
N PRO A 215 9.75 -16.03 11.46
CA PRO A 215 10.51 -15.21 10.52
C PRO A 215 11.08 -16.05 9.36
N LEU A 216 11.63 -17.24 9.64
CA LEU A 216 12.12 -18.17 8.63
C LEU A 216 11.00 -18.65 7.70
N ALA A 217 9.84 -19.03 8.26
CA ALA A 217 8.70 -19.49 7.47
C ALA A 217 8.18 -18.40 6.50
N VAL A 218 8.05 -17.15 6.98
CA VAL A 218 7.66 -16.01 6.13
C VAL A 218 8.73 -15.70 5.08
N GLY A 219 10.02 -15.75 5.45
CA GLY A 219 11.14 -15.53 4.52
C GLY A 219 11.17 -16.56 3.38
N LEU A 220 11.09 -17.85 3.70
CA LEU A 220 11.09 -18.94 2.70
C LEU A 220 9.88 -18.87 1.76
N GLN A 221 8.68 -18.62 2.30
CA GLN A 221 7.47 -18.43 1.48
C GLN A 221 7.59 -17.21 0.57
N SER A 222 8.14 -16.09 1.08
CA SER A 222 8.36 -14.87 0.29
C SER A 222 9.34 -15.09 -0.86
N ILE A 223 10.42 -15.85 -0.66
CA ILE A 223 11.38 -16.21 -1.72
C ILE A 223 10.72 -17.10 -2.78
N GLY A 224 10.03 -18.17 -2.36
CA GLY A 224 9.36 -19.08 -3.30
C GLY A 224 8.33 -18.39 -4.19
N LEU A 225 7.61 -17.40 -3.66
CA LEU A 225 6.58 -16.67 -4.37
C LEU A 225 7.12 -15.45 -5.15
N PHE A 226 8.26 -14.90 -4.74
CA PHE A 226 9.08 -14.03 -5.60
C PHE A 226 9.54 -14.79 -6.87
N CYS A 227 9.89 -16.07 -6.78
CA CYS A 227 10.18 -16.88 -7.97
C CYS A 227 8.90 -17.13 -8.80
N ALA A 228 7.76 -17.40 -8.18
CA ALA A 228 6.53 -17.83 -8.86
C ALA A 228 5.71 -16.72 -9.55
N ALA A 229 5.68 -15.49 -9.03
CA ALA A 229 4.81 -14.42 -9.56
C ALA A 229 5.30 -13.85 -10.90
N VAL A 230 4.38 -13.50 -11.82
CA VAL A 230 4.72 -12.82 -13.09
C VAL A 230 5.00 -11.34 -12.87
N ASP A 231 4.23 -10.65 -12.02
CA ASP A 231 4.45 -9.24 -11.71
C ASP A 231 4.27 -8.90 -10.22
N SER A 232 4.53 -7.64 -9.88
CA SER A 232 4.28 -7.05 -8.56
C SER A 232 3.18 -5.98 -8.60
N SER A 233 2.35 -5.92 -9.65
CA SER A 233 1.35 -4.85 -9.84
C SER A 233 0.08 -5.05 -9.01
N GLY A 234 -0.06 -6.20 -8.33
CA GLY A 234 -1.30 -6.59 -7.69
C GLY A 234 -2.41 -6.96 -8.68
N THR A 235 -2.03 -7.40 -9.89
CA THR A 235 -2.95 -7.98 -10.89
C THR A 235 -2.82 -9.50 -11.01
N ASP A 236 -1.61 -10.09 -10.95
CA ASP A 236 -1.42 -11.56 -10.92
C ASP A 236 -2.20 -12.20 -9.75
N PRO A 237 -3.12 -13.16 -9.99
CA PRO A 237 -3.84 -13.88 -8.94
C PRO A 237 -2.93 -14.55 -7.89
N ARG A 238 -1.75 -15.06 -8.28
CA ARG A 238 -0.79 -15.69 -7.36
C ARG A 238 -0.21 -14.66 -6.40
N TYR A 239 0.08 -13.46 -6.90
CA TYR A 239 0.60 -12.35 -6.10
C TYR A 239 -0.47 -11.74 -5.19
N LYS A 240 -1.70 -11.56 -5.70
CA LYS A 240 -2.89 -11.20 -4.91
C LYS A 240 -3.13 -12.20 -3.79
N ASN A 241 -3.06 -13.50 -4.08
CA ASN A 241 -3.28 -14.55 -3.09
C ASN A 241 -2.20 -14.57 -2.01
N LEU A 242 -0.94 -14.23 -2.29
CA LEU A 242 0.07 -14.06 -1.24
C LEU A 242 -0.17 -12.82 -0.39
N VAL A 243 -0.34 -11.65 -1.01
CA VAL A 243 -0.53 -10.39 -0.27
C VAL A 243 -1.84 -10.42 0.52
N GLY A 244 -2.85 -11.14 0.03
CA GLY A 244 -4.03 -11.54 0.80
C GLY A 244 -3.69 -12.52 1.91
N TYR A 245 -3.01 -13.63 1.63
CA TYR A 245 -2.65 -14.64 2.64
C TYR A 245 -1.88 -14.08 3.85
N LEU A 246 -0.78 -13.35 3.62
CA LEU A 246 0.03 -12.76 4.71
C LEU A 246 -0.78 -11.79 5.60
N ARG A 247 -1.73 -11.09 4.98
CA ARG A 247 -2.60 -10.09 5.60
C ARG A 247 -3.80 -10.72 6.33
N ASP A 248 -4.48 -11.65 5.69
CA ASP A 248 -5.72 -12.27 6.18
C ASP A 248 -5.43 -13.37 7.21
N ARG A 249 -4.25 -14.01 7.15
CA ARG A 249 -3.72 -14.89 8.22
C ARG A 249 -3.04 -14.11 9.36
N GLY A 250 -2.84 -12.80 9.23
CA GLY A 250 -2.15 -11.98 10.23
C GLY A 250 -0.65 -12.31 10.38
N CYS A 251 0.01 -12.82 9.34
CA CYS A 251 1.44 -13.09 9.35
C CYS A 251 2.26 -11.80 9.54
N ASP A 252 1.83 -10.69 8.95
CA ASP A 252 2.48 -9.38 9.11
C ASP A 252 2.45 -8.91 10.58
N THR A 253 1.32 -9.10 11.26
CA THR A 253 1.14 -8.80 12.69
C THR A 253 1.91 -9.77 13.59
N LEU A 254 1.91 -11.07 13.29
CA LEU A 254 2.67 -12.06 14.09
C LEU A 254 4.19 -11.82 13.97
N LEU A 255 4.67 -11.48 12.77
CA LEU A 255 6.05 -11.07 12.51
C LEU A 255 6.38 -9.74 13.19
N ALA A 256 5.46 -8.78 13.22
CA ALA A 256 5.64 -7.54 13.98
C ALA A 256 5.81 -7.81 15.48
N HIS A 257 4.94 -8.62 16.09
CA HIS A 257 5.00 -8.93 17.52
C HIS A 257 6.27 -9.73 17.88
N ALA A 258 6.67 -10.69 17.05
CA ALA A 258 7.91 -11.45 17.24
C ALA A 258 9.15 -10.52 17.26
N LEU A 259 9.28 -9.64 16.26
CA LEU A 259 10.39 -8.69 16.12
C LEU A 259 10.37 -7.53 17.15
N VAL A 260 9.25 -7.27 17.81
CA VAL A 260 9.16 -6.31 18.93
C VAL A 260 9.67 -6.96 20.22
N GLY A 261 9.36 -8.24 20.46
CA GLY A 261 9.88 -9.00 21.61
C GLY A 261 11.40 -9.16 21.59
N GLU A 262 11.95 -9.55 20.44
CA GLU A 262 13.40 -9.63 20.18
C GLU A 262 14.08 -8.26 20.35
N ALA A 263 13.74 -7.29 19.51
CA ALA A 263 14.49 -6.03 19.46
C ALA A 263 14.53 -5.26 20.79
N PHE A 264 13.48 -5.29 21.61
CA PHE A 264 13.43 -4.55 22.87
C PHE A 264 13.80 -5.35 24.13
N THR A 265 14.02 -6.66 24.03
CA THR A 265 14.34 -7.51 25.20
C THR A 265 15.65 -8.27 25.04
N GLU A 266 15.87 -8.88 23.88
CA GLU A 266 17.09 -9.62 23.54
C GLU A 266 18.16 -8.64 23.06
N ALA A 267 17.93 -7.99 21.91
CA ALA A 267 18.92 -7.10 21.29
C ALA A 267 19.34 -5.95 22.23
N LEU A 268 18.40 -5.37 22.99
CA LEU A 268 18.70 -4.30 23.95
C LEU A 268 19.57 -4.77 25.13
N LEU A 269 19.15 -5.85 25.81
CA LEU A 269 19.87 -6.35 26.99
C LEU A 269 21.23 -6.93 26.58
N SER A 270 21.28 -7.64 25.46
CA SER A 270 22.50 -8.07 24.80
C SER A 270 23.42 -6.89 24.53
N THR A 271 22.96 -5.84 23.84
CA THR A 271 23.83 -4.69 23.52
C THR A 271 24.41 -4.04 24.78
N PHE A 272 23.62 -3.89 25.86
CA PHE A 272 24.13 -3.39 27.13
C PHE A 272 25.24 -4.28 27.72
N LEU A 273 25.02 -5.60 27.76
CA LEU A 273 26.00 -6.58 28.26
C LEU A 273 27.28 -6.59 27.43
N GLN A 274 27.15 -6.63 26.10
CA GLN A 274 28.26 -6.62 25.15
C GLN A 274 29.08 -5.33 25.24
N THR A 275 28.42 -4.17 25.21
CA THR A 275 29.08 -2.86 25.31
C THR A 275 29.86 -2.75 26.62
N TYR A 276 29.26 -3.18 27.74
CA TYR A 276 29.94 -3.16 29.03
C TYR A 276 31.12 -4.15 29.09
N ALA A 277 31.01 -5.35 28.51
CA ALA A 277 32.09 -6.33 28.45
C ALA A 277 33.29 -5.84 27.63
N LEU A 278 33.02 -5.34 26.41
CA LEU A 278 34.01 -4.84 25.46
C LEU A 278 34.81 -3.65 26.00
N LEU A 279 34.16 -2.78 26.77
CA LEU A 279 34.79 -1.62 27.41
C LEU A 279 35.54 -2.00 28.69
N ARG A 280 34.97 -2.88 29.53
CA ARG A 280 35.55 -3.19 30.85
C ARG A 280 36.77 -4.11 30.80
N HIS A 281 36.76 -5.13 29.94
CA HIS A 281 37.76 -6.20 29.95
C HIS A 281 38.74 -6.13 28.77
N SER A 282 38.79 -4.96 28.09
CA SER A 282 39.65 -4.66 26.93
C SER A 282 39.70 -5.75 25.85
N ILE A 283 38.59 -6.51 25.73
CA ILE A 283 38.41 -7.63 24.81
C ILE A 283 38.76 -7.18 23.40
N SER A 284 39.46 -8.03 22.64
CA SER A 284 39.78 -7.75 21.26
C SER A 284 38.49 -7.47 20.47
N TRP A 285 38.39 -6.23 19.97
CA TRP A 285 37.33 -5.81 19.08
C TRP A 285 37.55 -6.51 17.74
N THR A 286 36.86 -7.63 17.60
CA THR A 286 36.84 -8.52 16.45
C THR A 286 35.64 -8.19 15.55
N LEU A 287 35.70 -8.58 14.28
CA LEU A 287 34.55 -8.48 13.36
C LEU A 287 33.28 -9.06 14.01
N LEU A 288 33.36 -10.20 14.70
CA LEU A 288 32.20 -10.83 15.33
C LEU A 288 31.52 -9.90 16.34
N THR A 289 32.29 -9.33 17.28
CA THR A 289 31.80 -8.38 18.29
C THR A 289 31.31 -7.06 17.70
N GLU A 290 31.91 -6.62 16.59
CA GLU A 290 31.50 -5.38 15.90
C GLU A 290 30.22 -5.60 15.06
N MET A 291 30.09 -6.77 14.43
CA MET A 291 28.89 -7.16 13.68
C MET A 291 27.69 -7.45 14.60
N SER A 292 27.88 -8.08 15.76
CA SER A 292 26.82 -8.29 16.78
C SER A 292 26.21 -6.94 17.18
N LEU A 293 27.05 -6.03 17.68
CA LEU A 293 26.67 -4.66 18.06
C LEU A 293 25.92 -3.92 16.93
N VAL A 294 26.32 -4.12 15.68
CA VAL A 294 25.67 -3.53 14.49
C VAL A 294 24.32 -4.21 14.18
N PHE A 295 24.18 -5.52 14.34
CA PHE A 295 22.90 -6.22 14.17
C PHE A 295 21.90 -5.81 15.25
N SER A 296 22.30 -5.79 16.53
CA SER A 296 21.42 -5.48 17.65
C SER A 296 20.90 -4.04 17.58
N ILE A 297 21.80 -3.06 17.39
CA ILE A 297 21.42 -1.66 17.13
C ILE A 297 20.56 -1.57 15.87
N GLY A 298 20.92 -2.26 14.79
CA GLY A 298 20.16 -2.30 13.55
C GLY A 298 18.73 -2.82 13.74
N SER A 299 18.52 -3.79 14.63
CA SER A 299 17.21 -4.36 14.92
C SER A 299 16.33 -3.44 15.77
N ILE A 300 16.92 -2.78 16.78
CA ILE A 300 16.24 -1.74 17.57
C ILE A 300 15.82 -0.57 16.66
N VAL A 301 16.74 -0.07 15.82
CA VAL A 301 16.49 1.03 14.87
C VAL A 301 15.41 0.66 13.85
N LYS A 302 15.44 -0.57 13.31
CA LYS A 302 14.39 -1.15 12.45
C LYS A 302 13.02 -1.10 13.13
N SER A 303 12.93 -1.44 14.41
CA SER A 303 11.68 -1.47 15.16
C SER A 303 11.13 -0.07 15.47
N PHE A 304 11.97 0.93 15.76
CA PHE A 304 11.52 2.33 15.84
C PHE A 304 11.12 2.94 14.50
N ALA A 305 11.92 2.74 13.45
CA ALA A 305 11.68 3.35 12.14
C ALA A 305 10.35 2.87 11.52
N LYS A 306 9.90 1.65 11.83
CA LYS A 306 8.58 1.14 11.41
C LYS A 306 7.41 2.02 11.84
N LEU A 307 7.49 2.76 12.94
CA LEU A 307 6.41 3.66 13.39
C LEU A 307 6.08 4.79 12.39
N ASP A 308 7.05 5.15 11.54
CA ASP A 308 6.92 6.16 10.50
C ASP A 308 6.65 5.57 9.09
N LEU A 309 6.70 4.25 8.94
CA LEU A 309 6.50 3.52 7.67
C LEU A 309 5.02 3.40 7.29
N ARG A 310 4.63 3.95 6.13
CA ARG A 310 3.26 3.94 5.57
C ARG A 310 2.58 2.58 5.70
N GLY A 311 1.59 2.49 6.59
CA GLY A 311 0.75 1.30 6.76
C GLY A 311 1.23 0.27 7.79
N HIS A 312 2.19 0.60 8.66
CA HIS A 312 2.67 -0.31 9.70
C HIS A 312 1.66 -0.48 10.86
N VAL A 313 1.08 -1.67 10.99
CA VAL A 313 0.30 -2.07 12.17
C VAL A 313 1.22 -2.10 13.39
N SER A 314 1.05 -1.12 14.28
CA SER A 314 1.81 -1.02 15.53
C SER A 314 1.21 -1.89 16.63
N ARG A 315 -0.12 -2.04 16.63
CA ARG A 315 -0.84 -2.90 17.58
C ARG A 315 -2.14 -3.44 16.96
N ASP A 316 -2.50 -4.66 17.31
CA ASP A 316 -3.87 -5.17 17.19
C ASP A 316 -4.47 -5.32 18.60
N ILE A 317 -5.68 -4.81 18.82
CA ILE A 317 -6.46 -5.02 20.05
C ILE A 317 -7.82 -5.62 19.69
N LYS A 318 -8.04 -6.91 20.00
CA LYS A 318 -9.31 -7.62 19.70
C LYS A 318 -9.75 -7.58 18.23
N GLY A 319 -8.80 -7.50 17.29
CA GLY A 319 -9.04 -7.38 15.85
C GLY A 319 -8.98 -5.94 15.32
N GLN A 320 -8.89 -4.92 16.18
CA GLN A 320 -8.71 -3.52 15.76
C GLN A 320 -7.22 -3.25 15.52
N ALA A 321 -6.82 -3.23 14.25
CA ALA A 321 -5.47 -2.85 13.84
C ALA A 321 -5.29 -1.32 13.95
N ILE A 322 -4.45 -0.89 14.89
CA ILE A 322 -3.97 0.49 15.02
C ILE A 322 -2.73 0.64 14.14
N VAL A 323 -2.81 1.54 13.16
CA VAL A 323 -1.80 1.68 12.10
C VAL A 323 -1.25 3.10 12.08
N VAL A 324 0.05 3.20 11.79
CA VAL A 324 0.79 4.46 11.69
C VAL A 324 1.72 4.49 10.48
N GLY A 325 2.49 5.57 10.40
CA GLY A 325 3.36 5.90 9.30
C GLY A 325 2.60 6.51 8.12
N LEU A 326 3.16 7.58 7.58
CA LEU A 326 2.70 8.23 6.34
C LEU A 326 3.76 8.12 5.23
N ALA A 327 5.01 7.85 5.59
CA ALA A 327 6.14 7.93 4.68
C ALA A 327 6.46 6.58 4.05
N GLU A 328 6.71 6.59 2.73
CA GLU A 328 7.16 5.40 2.03
C GLU A 328 8.63 5.13 2.31
N TRP A 329 9.04 3.85 2.34
CA TRP A 329 10.42 3.45 2.64
C TRP A 329 11.49 4.04 1.70
N THR A 330 11.09 4.45 0.49
CA THR A 330 11.90 5.14 -0.53
C THR A 330 11.90 6.66 -0.41
N SER A 331 11.11 7.23 0.50
CA SER A 331 10.93 8.68 0.64
C SER A 331 12.05 9.30 1.49
N VAL A 332 12.44 10.54 1.15
CA VAL A 332 13.46 11.29 1.91
C VAL A 332 13.07 11.49 3.39
N PRO A 333 11.82 11.84 3.75
CA PRO A 333 11.38 11.89 5.15
C PRO A 333 11.62 10.59 5.92
N PHE A 334 11.29 9.43 5.33
CA PHE A 334 11.53 8.13 5.98
C PHE A 334 13.02 7.86 6.20
N ILE A 335 13.85 8.13 5.19
CA ILE A 335 15.29 7.91 5.28
C ILE A 335 15.92 8.84 6.35
N LEU A 336 15.48 10.10 6.44
CA LEU A 336 15.88 11.02 7.50
C LEU A 336 15.49 10.50 8.89
N VAL A 337 14.29 9.93 9.05
CA VAL A 337 13.89 9.25 10.30
C VAL A 337 14.80 8.08 10.62
N VAL A 338 15.17 7.23 9.65
CA VAL A 338 16.09 6.10 9.90
C VAL A 338 17.46 6.60 10.42
N ILE A 339 18.01 7.68 9.87
CA ILE A 339 19.26 8.29 10.38
C ILE A 339 19.05 8.84 11.80
N TYR A 340 17.93 9.55 12.04
CA TYR A 340 17.60 10.08 13.36
C TYR A 340 17.47 8.96 14.40
N ARG A 341 16.75 7.87 14.10
CA ARG A 341 16.63 6.70 14.99
C ARG A 341 17.97 6.03 15.24
N LEU A 342 18.84 5.93 14.22
CA LEU A 342 20.19 5.40 14.41
C LEU A 342 21.00 6.25 15.40
N ALA A 343 20.98 7.58 15.25
CA ALA A 343 21.67 8.49 16.18
C ALA A 343 21.04 8.51 17.59
N GLU A 344 19.71 8.42 17.68
CA GLU A 344 18.95 8.32 18.93
C GLU A 344 19.32 7.04 19.69
N VAL A 345 19.08 5.87 19.09
CA VAL A 345 19.34 4.55 19.68
C VAL A 345 20.82 4.39 20.02
N ALA A 346 21.74 4.66 19.09
CA ALA A 346 23.18 4.50 19.36
C ALA A 346 23.66 5.42 20.50
N SER A 347 23.04 6.59 20.68
CA SER A 347 23.38 7.44 21.82
C SER A 347 22.90 6.87 23.16
N GLN A 348 21.64 6.45 23.29
CA GLN A 348 21.10 5.95 24.56
C GLN A 348 21.66 4.56 24.91
N VAL A 349 21.83 3.67 23.94
CA VAL A 349 22.33 2.30 24.17
C VAL A 349 23.79 2.30 24.64
N LEU A 350 24.61 3.25 24.20
CA LEU A 350 25.97 3.44 24.74
C LEU A 350 25.99 4.18 26.09
N PHE A 351 25.03 5.07 26.35
CA PHE A 351 25.01 5.97 27.51
C PHE A 351 24.93 5.22 28.85
N PHE A 352 24.04 4.24 29.01
CA PHE A 352 23.91 3.51 30.28
C PHE A 352 25.15 2.63 30.62
N PRO A 353 25.74 1.86 29.68
CA PRO A 353 27.02 1.17 29.91
C PRO A 353 28.18 2.12 30.22
N LEU A 354 28.24 3.29 29.58
CA LEU A 354 29.27 4.30 29.86
C LEU A 354 29.12 4.89 31.27
N PHE A 355 27.90 5.19 31.72
CA PHE A 355 27.64 5.62 33.09
C PHE A 355 28.05 4.53 34.10
N GLN A 356 27.77 3.26 33.79
CA GLN A 356 28.15 2.10 34.60
C GLN A 356 29.67 1.90 34.77
N LEU A 357 30.48 2.45 33.86
CA LEU A 357 31.95 2.40 33.92
C LEU A 357 32.54 3.56 34.72
N VAL A 358 32.00 4.77 34.56
CA VAL A 358 32.50 5.97 35.26
C VAL A 358 32.07 5.97 36.73
N GLU A 359 30.79 5.68 37.01
CA GLU A 359 30.23 5.59 38.37
C GLU A 359 30.34 4.16 38.91
N ASP A 360 31.57 3.66 39.01
CA ASP A 360 31.89 2.31 39.49
C ASP A 360 31.88 2.17 41.04
N ARG A 361 31.43 3.19 41.80
CA ARG A 361 31.49 3.19 43.28
C ARG A 361 30.12 3.10 43.95
N HIS A 362 29.12 3.82 43.46
CA HIS A 362 27.80 3.87 44.08
C HIS A 362 26.84 2.83 43.49
N GLY A 363 25.95 2.26 44.32
CA GLY A 363 24.98 1.25 43.87
C GLY A 363 25.56 -0.16 43.71
N VAL A 364 26.17 -0.70 44.78
CA VAL A 364 26.51 -2.13 44.86
C VAL A 364 25.32 -2.90 45.45
N ILE A 365 24.76 -3.84 44.68
CA ILE A 365 23.62 -4.67 45.08
C ILE A 365 24.02 -6.15 44.94
N PHE A 366 23.94 -6.92 46.03
CA PHE A 366 24.44 -8.31 46.12
C PHE A 366 25.90 -8.49 45.63
N GLY A 367 26.74 -7.45 45.73
CA GLY A 367 28.12 -7.46 45.25
C GLY A 367 28.31 -7.07 43.77
N LEU A 368 27.22 -6.98 43.00
CA LEU A 368 27.23 -6.46 41.63
C LEU A 368 27.20 -4.93 41.64
N ARG A 369 27.94 -4.29 40.73
CA ARG A 369 27.89 -2.83 40.50
C ARG A 369 26.76 -2.53 39.52
N CYS A 370 25.84 -1.66 39.92
CA CYS A 370 24.57 -1.47 39.23
C CYS A 370 24.18 0.01 39.01
N SER A 371 25.10 0.98 39.16
CA SER A 371 24.83 2.41 38.95
C SER A 371 24.15 2.77 37.62
N GLY A 372 24.60 2.23 36.49
CA GLY A 372 23.97 2.46 35.18
C GLY A 372 22.61 1.76 35.06
N VAL A 373 22.46 0.59 35.68
CA VAL A 373 21.18 -0.14 35.76
C VAL A 373 20.17 0.61 36.63
N LEU A 374 20.61 1.18 37.76
CA LEU A 374 19.78 2.01 38.65
C LEU A 374 19.38 3.32 37.97
N PHE A 375 20.27 3.93 37.19
CA PHE A 375 19.96 5.12 36.39
C PHE A 375 18.94 4.80 35.30
N TRP A 376 19.11 3.68 34.57
CA TRP A 376 18.10 3.19 33.62
C TRP A 376 16.75 2.84 34.28
N LEU A 377 16.76 2.29 35.50
CA LEU A 377 15.52 2.04 36.26
C LEU A 377 14.83 3.33 36.71
N MET A 378 15.57 4.39 37.04
CA MET A 378 15.02 5.70 37.35
C MET A 378 14.34 6.34 36.13
N ASP A 379 15.00 6.28 34.97
CA ASP A 379 14.43 6.66 33.67
C ASP A 379 13.17 5.82 33.37
N LEU A 380 13.25 4.49 33.42
CA LEU A 380 12.11 3.60 33.18
C LEU A 380 10.88 3.93 34.04
N VAL A 381 11.07 4.32 35.31
CA VAL A 381 9.98 4.78 36.20
C VAL A 381 9.43 6.15 35.77
N LEU A 382 10.28 7.08 35.34
CA LEU A 382 9.86 8.36 34.76
C LEU A 382 9.04 8.14 33.47
N GLN A 383 9.52 7.29 32.56
CA GLN A 383 8.78 6.94 31.33
C GLN A 383 7.45 6.25 31.62
N ALA A 384 7.41 5.33 32.60
CA ALA A 384 6.17 4.68 33.02
C ALA A 384 5.14 5.71 33.54
N ALA A 385 5.56 6.69 34.33
CA ALA A 385 4.70 7.76 34.81
C ALA A 385 4.17 8.65 33.68
N LEU A 386 5.01 8.98 32.69
CA LEU A 386 4.64 9.80 31.53
C LEU A 386 3.66 9.06 30.61
N VAL A 387 3.93 7.79 30.27
CA VAL A 387 3.03 6.96 29.46
C VAL A 387 1.68 6.79 30.17
N TYR A 388 1.65 6.59 31.48
CA TYR A 388 0.39 6.54 32.23
C TYR A 388 -0.34 7.88 32.25
N HIS A 389 0.36 9.00 32.41
CA HIS A 389 -0.23 10.34 32.38
C HIS A 389 -0.92 10.64 31.04
N SER A 390 -0.24 10.34 29.93
CA SER A 390 -0.70 10.61 28.56
C SER A 390 -1.81 9.66 28.09
N THR A 391 -1.72 8.36 28.41
CA THR A 391 -2.64 7.33 27.88
C THR A 391 -3.78 6.96 28.83
N ARG A 392 -3.57 7.14 30.15
CA ARG A 392 -4.42 6.65 31.24
C ARG A 392 -4.69 5.14 31.22
N ASN A 393 -3.81 4.38 30.58
CA ASN A 393 -3.97 2.94 30.37
C ASN A 393 -2.81 2.16 31.02
N PRO A 394 -3.02 1.38 32.10
CA PRO A 394 -1.94 0.63 32.75
C PRO A 394 -1.37 -0.48 31.84
N LYS A 395 -2.13 -0.98 30.85
CA LYS A 395 -1.60 -1.93 29.85
C LYS A 395 -0.61 -1.30 28.87
N LYS A 396 -0.45 0.02 28.85
CA LYS A 396 0.56 0.71 28.02
C LYS A 396 1.87 0.96 28.78
N LEU A 397 1.97 0.66 30.08
CA LEU A 397 3.18 0.87 30.88
C LEU A 397 4.45 0.19 30.31
N LEU A 398 4.31 -0.95 29.62
CA LEU A 398 5.45 -1.64 28.98
C LEU A 398 6.13 -0.80 27.88
N TRP A 399 5.43 0.17 27.27
CA TRP A 399 6.03 1.11 26.31
C TRP A 399 7.00 2.12 26.96
N ALA A 400 7.12 2.12 28.30
CA ALA A 400 8.20 2.80 29.00
C ALA A 400 9.59 2.25 28.60
N VAL A 401 9.71 0.93 28.37
CA VAL A 401 10.98 0.28 28.01
C VAL A 401 11.58 0.83 26.72
N PRO A 402 10.90 0.83 25.55
CA PRO A 402 11.44 1.45 24.35
C PRO A 402 11.66 2.96 24.55
N ASN A 403 10.79 3.66 25.30
CA ASN A 403 10.95 5.08 25.54
C ASN A 403 12.31 5.46 26.17
N THR A 404 12.90 4.65 27.05
CA THR A 404 14.27 4.87 27.59
C THR A 404 15.37 4.96 26.51
N ILE A 405 15.12 4.38 25.33
CA ILE A 405 16.09 4.24 24.22
C ILE A 405 15.77 5.22 23.08
N GLY A 406 14.50 5.56 22.88
CA GLY A 406 14.07 6.50 21.84
C GLY A 406 12.55 6.67 21.83
N ALA A 407 12.06 7.77 21.25
CA ALA A 407 10.63 8.10 21.31
C ALA A 407 9.75 7.09 20.56
N PHE A 408 8.95 6.29 21.29
CA PHE A 408 8.05 5.27 20.73
C PHE A 408 6.75 5.89 20.16
N GLU A 409 6.93 6.87 19.30
CA GLU A 409 5.93 7.77 18.75
C GLU A 409 6.36 8.18 17.31
N PRO A 410 5.47 8.35 16.32
CA PRO A 410 5.89 8.64 14.94
C PRO A 410 6.47 10.06 14.77
N MET A 411 7.68 10.17 14.22
CA MET A 411 8.40 11.44 14.04
C MET A 411 7.80 12.34 12.95
N LEU A 412 7.04 11.79 12.00
CA LEU A 412 6.54 12.51 10.82
C LEU A 412 5.09 12.99 10.93
N LEU A 413 4.37 12.72 12.03
CA LEU A 413 3.02 13.26 12.25
C LEU A 413 3.12 14.68 12.84
N ALA A 414 2.78 15.74 12.11
CA ALA A 414 2.81 17.08 12.67
C ALA A 414 1.76 17.22 13.80
N GLY A 415 2.23 17.64 14.98
CA GLY A 415 1.42 17.69 16.20
C GLY A 415 2.27 17.85 17.45
N SER A 416 1.61 18.19 18.56
CA SER A 416 2.19 18.27 19.92
C SER A 416 1.69 17.18 20.86
N GLU A 417 0.57 16.53 20.54
CA GLU A 417 -0.05 15.50 21.37
C GLU A 417 0.61 14.11 21.17
N ALA A 418 0.27 13.16 22.06
CA ALA A 418 0.68 11.76 21.94
C ALA A 418 -0.41 10.94 21.22
N VAL A 419 -0.01 10.13 20.24
CA VAL A 419 -0.88 9.20 19.50
C VAL A 419 -0.77 7.78 20.09
N PHE A 420 0.39 7.36 20.58
CA PHE A 420 0.56 6.06 21.24
C PHE A 420 0.81 6.15 22.73
N CYS A 421 1.89 6.83 23.13
CA CYS A 421 2.48 6.67 24.46
C CYS A 421 2.84 8.01 25.12
N THR A 422 3.76 8.78 24.53
CA THR A 422 4.21 10.11 24.99
C THR A 422 4.45 11.02 23.79
N SER A 423 4.39 12.34 23.99
CA SER A 423 4.67 13.27 22.90
C SER A 423 6.14 13.21 22.50
N ALA A 424 6.44 13.00 21.22
CA ALA A 424 7.79 12.99 20.67
C ALA A 424 8.66 14.18 21.13
N ARG A 425 8.07 15.38 21.23
CA ARG A 425 8.76 16.59 21.72
C ARG A 425 9.11 16.52 23.20
N LEU A 426 8.23 15.94 24.02
CA LEU A 426 8.45 15.76 25.46
C LEU A 426 9.55 14.72 25.71
N GLN A 427 9.54 13.61 24.97
CA GLN A 427 10.55 12.57 25.07
C GLN A 427 11.97 13.10 24.78
N VAL A 428 12.14 13.79 23.65
CA VAL A 428 13.44 14.32 23.22
C VAL A 428 13.95 15.39 24.19
N LEU A 429 13.06 16.17 24.81
CA LEU A 429 13.41 17.13 25.86
C LEU A 429 13.87 16.44 27.15
N ILE A 430 13.28 15.31 27.50
CA ILE A 430 13.62 14.54 28.70
C ILE A 430 14.97 13.84 28.54
N HIS A 431 15.23 13.17 27.40
CA HIS A 431 16.55 12.62 27.07
C HIS A 431 17.65 13.69 27.02
N PHE A 432 17.30 14.93 26.65
CA PHE A 432 18.21 16.06 26.72
C PHE A 432 18.53 16.46 28.17
N PHE A 433 17.52 16.56 29.05
CA PHE A 433 17.75 16.85 30.46
C PHE A 433 18.53 15.75 31.18
N GLU A 434 18.24 14.48 30.90
CA GLU A 434 18.99 13.32 31.44
C GLU A 434 20.46 13.36 31.04
N LEU A 435 20.75 13.61 29.75
CA LEU A 435 22.11 13.77 29.25
C LEU A 435 22.85 14.92 29.95
N VAL A 436 22.20 16.08 30.12
CA VAL A 436 22.75 17.24 30.80
C VAL A 436 22.99 16.97 32.28
N LEU A 437 22.03 16.35 32.99
CA LEU A 437 22.14 16.02 34.42
C LEU A 437 23.22 14.98 34.68
N ALA A 438 23.26 13.89 33.90
CA ALA A 438 24.29 12.86 34.01
C ALA A 438 25.68 13.43 33.70
N THR A 439 25.80 14.26 32.65
CA THR A 439 27.07 14.91 32.30
C THR A 439 27.51 15.89 33.37
N ALA A 440 26.60 16.69 33.95
CA ALA A 440 26.92 17.59 35.06
C ALA A 440 27.37 16.82 36.31
N PHE A 441 26.67 15.74 36.69
CA PHE A 441 27.05 14.86 37.79
C PHE A 441 28.44 14.24 37.57
N VAL A 442 28.65 13.66 36.38
CA VAL A 442 29.90 13.00 35.99
C VAL A 442 31.08 14.00 35.92
N CYS A 443 30.87 15.20 35.39
CA CYS A 443 31.89 16.26 35.38
C CYS A 443 32.18 16.84 36.77
N PHE A 444 31.23 16.81 37.71
CA PHE A 444 31.42 17.34 39.07
C PHE A 444 32.10 16.34 40.00
N PHE A 445 31.73 15.05 39.95
CA PHE A 445 32.24 14.02 40.87
C PHE A 445 33.37 13.14 40.30
N HIS A 446 33.49 13.01 38.98
CA HIS A 446 34.38 12.03 38.33
C HIS A 446 35.21 12.61 37.17
N THR A 447 35.43 13.93 37.12
CA THR A 447 36.08 14.66 36.00
C THR A 447 37.36 13.99 35.49
N GLN A 448 38.23 13.52 36.41
CA GLN A 448 39.49 12.87 36.07
C GLN A 448 39.28 11.50 35.40
N ARG A 449 38.35 10.67 35.90
CA ARG A 449 38.01 9.36 35.30
C ARG A 449 37.46 9.51 33.88
N VAL A 450 36.68 10.55 33.64
CA VAL A 450 36.14 10.87 32.30
C VAL A 450 37.27 11.23 31.33
N TYR A 451 38.26 11.98 31.81
CA TYR A 451 39.43 12.35 31.02
C TYR A 451 40.34 11.14 30.74
N GLU A 452 40.59 10.29 31.73
CA GLU A 452 41.31 9.02 31.58
C GLU A 452 40.61 8.11 30.55
N PHE A 453 39.30 7.88 30.71
CA PHE A 453 38.50 7.08 29.79
C PHE A 453 38.38 7.70 28.37
N TYR A 454 38.43 9.03 28.25
CA TYR A 454 38.53 9.72 26.95
C TYR A 454 39.87 9.44 26.24
N LEU A 455 40.97 9.32 26.98
CA LEU A 455 42.26 8.97 26.38
C LEU A 455 42.32 7.50 25.95
N GLU A 456 41.69 6.60 26.71
CA GLU A 456 41.60 5.17 26.37
C GLU A 456 40.67 4.91 25.18
N HIS A 457 39.50 5.56 25.13
CA HIS A 457 38.44 5.28 24.17
C HIS A 457 37.90 6.54 23.42
N PRO A 458 38.77 7.40 22.85
CA PRO A 458 38.37 8.70 22.31
C PRO A 458 37.33 8.59 21.19
N ARG A 459 37.41 7.53 20.37
CA ARG A 459 36.51 7.31 19.23
C ARG A 459 35.06 7.04 19.67
N ILE A 460 34.87 6.40 20.82
CA ILE A 460 33.54 6.07 21.34
C ILE A 460 32.87 7.32 21.92
N ILE A 461 33.63 8.16 22.65
CA ILE A 461 33.11 9.43 23.18
C ILE A 461 32.84 10.43 22.04
N CYS A 462 33.74 10.55 21.06
CA CYS A 462 33.47 11.36 19.86
C CYS A 462 32.24 10.87 19.11
N GLY A 463 32.03 9.56 18.98
CA GLY A 463 30.80 8.98 18.42
C GLY A 463 29.55 9.37 19.19
N LEU A 464 29.56 9.26 20.52
CA LEU A 464 28.45 9.65 21.38
C LEU A 464 28.13 11.15 21.24
N LEU A 465 29.14 12.02 21.22
CA LEU A 465 28.97 13.46 21.04
C LEU A 465 28.37 13.79 19.66
N ILE A 466 28.91 13.18 18.60
CA ILE A 466 28.40 13.35 17.22
C ILE A 466 26.94 12.88 17.13
N CYS A 467 26.60 11.70 17.67
CA CYS A 467 25.23 11.20 17.65
C CYS A 467 24.26 12.11 18.41
N ASN A 468 24.68 12.68 19.55
CA ASN A 468 23.85 13.63 20.30
C ASN A 468 23.63 14.95 19.54
N VAL A 469 24.67 15.54 18.93
CA VAL A 469 24.51 16.76 18.10
C VAL A 469 23.62 16.48 16.89
N ILE A 470 23.84 15.36 16.20
CA ILE A 470 23.07 14.96 15.01
C ILE A 470 21.60 14.68 15.37
N LYS A 471 21.29 13.96 16.46
CA LYS A 471 19.89 13.60 16.78
C LYS A 471 19.02 14.83 17.04
N TYR A 472 19.49 15.82 17.80
CA TYR A 472 18.71 17.03 18.07
C TYR A 472 18.57 17.92 16.81
N GLY A 473 19.64 18.06 16.00
CA GLY A 473 19.57 18.79 14.73
C GLY A 473 18.61 18.15 13.72
N LEU A 474 18.68 16.83 13.55
CA LEU A 474 17.75 16.07 12.70
C LEU A 474 16.32 16.13 13.23
N PHE A 475 16.09 16.06 14.55
CA PHE A 475 14.76 16.18 15.12
C PHE A 475 14.11 17.53 14.74
N VAL A 476 14.82 18.65 14.96
CA VAL A 476 14.32 19.98 14.59
C VAL A 476 14.07 20.08 13.08
N PHE A 477 14.99 19.57 12.25
CA PHE A 477 14.82 19.58 10.79
C PHE A 477 13.59 18.75 10.35
N ILE A 478 13.46 17.52 10.84
CA ILE A 478 12.36 16.60 10.50
C ILE A 478 11.02 17.20 10.94
N ARG A 479 10.92 17.70 12.19
CA ARG A 479 9.69 18.30 12.72
C ARG A 479 9.32 19.63 12.05
N THR A 480 10.23 20.27 11.32
CA THR A 480 10.00 21.56 10.63
C THR A 480 9.72 21.39 9.13
N PHE A 481 10.47 20.51 8.45
CA PHE A 481 10.47 20.41 6.97
C PHE A 481 9.99 19.06 6.42
N SER A 482 9.83 18.03 7.25
CA SER A 482 9.45 16.67 6.80
C SER A 482 8.21 16.10 7.48
N ALA A 483 7.76 16.68 8.58
CA ALA A 483 6.51 16.29 9.23
C ALA A 483 5.31 16.67 8.35
N TYR A 484 4.45 15.69 8.07
CA TYR A 484 3.22 15.89 7.31
C TYR A 484 2.24 16.71 8.14
N PRO A 485 1.71 17.85 7.64
CA PRO A 485 0.63 18.58 8.29
C PRO A 485 -0.64 17.75 8.21
N VAL A 486 -0.89 16.95 9.24
CA VAL A 486 -2.03 16.02 9.26
C VAL A 486 -3.30 16.84 9.46
N MET A 487 -4.22 16.76 8.50
CA MET A 487 -5.51 17.42 8.61
C MET A 487 -6.40 16.63 9.58
N CYS A 488 -6.25 16.90 10.88
CA CYS A 488 -7.29 16.65 11.85
C CYS A 488 -8.49 17.55 11.52
N SER A 489 -9.34 17.11 10.59
CA SER A 489 -10.61 17.75 10.30
C SER A 489 -11.44 17.81 11.58
N GLU A 490 -11.61 19.01 12.14
CA GLU A 490 -12.39 19.23 13.37
C GLU A 490 -13.85 18.78 13.19
N GLU A 491 -14.33 18.77 11.95
CA GLU A 491 -15.63 18.24 11.55
C GLU A 491 -15.71 16.70 11.75
N PHE A 492 -14.63 15.96 11.48
CA PHE A 492 -14.58 14.49 11.48
C PHE A 492 -13.37 13.89 12.25
N PRO A 493 -13.28 14.06 13.58
CA PRO A 493 -12.32 13.34 14.41
C PRO A 493 -12.58 11.82 14.35
N PHE A 494 -11.49 11.04 14.31
CA PHE A 494 -11.46 9.58 14.16
C PHE A 494 -12.43 8.83 15.09
N ALA A 495 -12.57 9.27 16.35
CA ALA A 495 -13.50 8.69 17.31
C ALA A 495 -14.98 8.65 16.86
N LYS A 496 -15.41 9.50 15.90
CA LYS A 496 -16.76 9.41 15.30
C LYS A 496 -16.89 8.21 14.36
N ILE A 497 -15.84 7.89 13.61
CA ILE A 497 -15.82 6.87 12.53
C ILE A 497 -15.56 5.46 13.06
N LEU A 498 -15.03 5.31 14.28
CA LEU A 498 -14.95 4.00 14.95
C LEU A 498 -16.33 3.34 15.15
N THR A 499 -16.36 2.00 15.18
CA THR A 499 -17.51 1.22 15.64
C THR A 499 -17.67 1.34 17.16
N LYS A 500 -18.84 1.01 17.71
CA LYS A 500 -19.09 1.04 19.16
C LYS A 500 -18.09 0.18 19.94
N ASP A 501 -17.78 -1.01 19.41
CA ASP A 501 -16.86 -1.95 20.04
C ASP A 501 -15.42 -1.43 20.04
N ALA A 502 -14.99 -0.80 18.94
CA ALA A 502 -13.69 -0.14 18.86
C ALA A 502 -13.60 1.08 19.80
N ILE A 503 -14.66 1.89 19.93
CA ILE A 503 -14.72 2.99 20.91
C ILE A 503 -14.63 2.48 22.35
N ALA A 504 -15.18 1.30 22.64
CA ALA A 504 -15.12 0.66 23.95
C ALA A 504 -13.76 0.00 24.28
N VAL A 505 -12.90 -0.21 23.28
CA VAL A 505 -11.59 -0.88 23.43
C VAL A 505 -10.41 0.11 23.31
N ALA A 506 -10.54 1.15 22.47
CA ALA A 506 -9.52 2.17 22.26
C ALA A 506 -9.40 3.13 23.47
N ASP A 507 -8.16 3.50 23.85
CA ASP A 507 -7.91 4.48 24.92
C ASP A 507 -7.84 5.95 24.42
N LEU A 508 -7.46 6.86 25.30
CA LEU A 508 -7.45 8.30 25.04
C LEU A 508 -6.37 8.73 24.03
N ALA A 509 -5.29 7.96 23.86
CA ALA A 509 -4.28 8.23 22.83
C ALA A 509 -4.73 7.65 21.49
N ASP A 510 -5.24 6.41 21.49
CA ASP A 510 -5.74 5.74 20.27
C ASP A 510 -6.85 6.57 19.59
N LYS A 511 -7.73 7.21 20.38
CA LYS A 511 -8.81 8.08 19.87
C LYS A 511 -8.33 9.39 19.21
N ARG A 512 -7.04 9.73 19.33
CA ARG A 512 -6.38 10.88 18.67
C ARG A 512 -5.68 10.51 17.36
N VAL A 513 -5.56 9.22 17.03
CA VAL A 513 -5.02 8.77 15.72
C VAL A 513 -5.77 9.48 14.60
N PRO A 514 -5.12 10.28 13.74
CA PRO A 514 -5.84 11.03 12.71
C PRO A 514 -6.41 10.11 11.61
N LEU A 515 -7.58 10.48 11.08
CA LEU A 515 -8.29 9.69 10.07
C LEU A 515 -7.46 9.45 8.80
N GLU A 516 -6.64 10.42 8.38
CA GLU A 516 -5.74 10.28 7.23
C GLU A 516 -4.81 9.08 7.41
N VAL A 517 -4.09 9.01 8.54
CA VAL A 517 -3.14 7.93 8.88
C VAL A 517 -3.82 6.56 8.80
N LEU A 518 -5.05 6.50 9.29
CA LEU A 518 -5.84 5.27 9.29
C LEU A 518 -6.30 4.86 7.90
N ILE A 519 -6.71 5.80 7.03
CA ILE A 519 -7.12 5.53 5.65
C ILE A 519 -5.92 5.18 4.76
N TYR A 520 -4.74 5.78 5.01
CA TYR A 520 -3.49 5.35 4.40
C TYR A 520 -3.14 3.89 4.72
N SER A 521 -3.71 3.34 5.79
CA SER A 521 -3.70 1.91 6.05
C SER A 521 -4.87 1.19 5.38
N ASN A 522 -4.56 0.40 4.35
CA ASN A 522 -5.53 -0.52 3.79
C ASN A 522 -6.05 -1.54 4.82
N PHE A 523 -5.29 -1.81 5.89
CA PHE A 523 -5.58 -2.82 6.91
C PHE A 523 -6.70 -2.42 7.89
N SER A 524 -6.67 -1.20 8.44
CA SER A 524 -7.54 -0.82 9.56
C SER A 524 -9.01 -0.64 9.15
N LEU A 525 -9.26 -0.16 7.92
CA LEU A 525 -10.59 0.19 7.41
C LEU A 525 -11.62 -0.97 7.37
N ASP A 526 -11.17 -2.21 7.53
CA ASP A 526 -12.02 -3.40 7.52
C ASP A 526 -12.50 -3.83 8.91
N LYS A 527 -11.73 -3.52 9.96
CA LYS A 527 -11.89 -4.01 11.34
C LYS A 527 -11.74 -2.86 12.34
N GLY A 528 -12.85 -2.40 12.89
CA GLY A 528 -12.91 -1.37 13.93
C GLY A 528 -13.46 -0.02 13.46
N THR A 529 -13.46 0.26 12.15
CA THR A 529 -14.17 1.42 11.58
C THR A 529 -15.56 1.07 11.05
N ASP A 530 -16.48 2.00 11.26
CA ASP A 530 -17.84 2.00 10.73
C ASP A 530 -17.82 2.39 9.25
N ARG A 531 -17.99 1.41 8.37
CA ARG A 531 -17.85 1.57 6.91
C ARG A 531 -18.83 2.60 6.35
N LYS A 532 -20.08 2.55 6.80
CA LYS A 532 -21.11 3.51 6.44
C LYS A 532 -20.67 4.94 6.75
N LYS A 533 -20.07 5.19 7.91
CA LYS A 533 -19.54 6.53 8.26
C LYS A 533 -18.35 6.97 7.39
N ILE A 534 -17.50 6.05 6.92
CA ILE A 534 -16.42 6.36 5.98
C ILE A 534 -17.02 6.80 4.63
N PHE A 535 -17.97 6.05 4.11
CA PHE A 535 -18.63 6.36 2.84
C PHE A 535 -19.48 7.65 2.93
N ASP A 536 -20.21 7.84 4.04
CA ASP A 536 -20.89 9.10 4.39
C ASP A 536 -19.94 10.31 4.41
N ALA A 537 -18.76 10.18 5.04
CA ALA A 537 -17.79 11.27 5.11
C ALA A 537 -17.27 11.64 3.72
N MET A 538 -16.92 10.63 2.90
CA MET A 538 -16.49 10.83 1.51
C MET A 538 -17.58 11.46 0.64
N ASN A 539 -18.84 11.05 0.82
CA ASN A 539 -19.99 11.63 0.12
C ASN A 539 -20.21 13.11 0.47
N ARG A 540 -19.91 13.52 1.70
CA ARG A 540 -20.12 14.90 2.21
C ARG A 540 -18.94 15.84 1.95
N GLN A 541 -17.70 15.36 2.04
CA GLN A 541 -16.47 16.17 1.93
C GLN A 541 -15.73 15.97 0.59
N ARG A 542 -16.46 15.95 -0.54
CA ARG A 542 -15.90 15.78 -1.90
C ARG A 542 -14.74 16.73 -2.20
N ASP A 543 -14.87 18.01 -1.83
CA ASP A 543 -13.84 19.04 -2.06
C ASP A 543 -12.71 19.03 -1.00
N GLY A 544 -12.79 18.14 0.00
CA GLY A 544 -11.90 18.12 1.17
C GLY A 544 -11.09 16.83 1.36
N PHE A 545 -11.49 15.72 0.73
CA PHE A 545 -10.68 14.51 0.68
C PHE A 545 -9.44 14.72 -0.21
N ARG A 546 -8.29 14.21 0.23
CA ARG A 546 -7.09 14.11 -0.62
C ARG A 546 -7.21 12.96 -1.62
N ASP A 547 -6.46 13.05 -2.69
CA ASP A 547 -6.55 12.17 -3.87
C ASP A 547 -6.17 10.71 -3.50
N ASP A 548 -5.11 10.54 -2.71
CA ASP A 548 -4.76 9.28 -2.02
C ASP A 548 -5.93 8.67 -1.24
N MET A 549 -6.67 9.52 -0.51
CA MET A 549 -7.69 9.14 0.47
C MET A 549 -8.92 8.58 -0.26
N ALA A 550 -9.33 9.23 -1.35
CA ALA A 550 -10.37 8.75 -2.26
C ALA A 550 -9.99 7.40 -2.90
N GLY A 551 -8.73 7.26 -3.35
CA GLY A 551 -8.21 5.99 -3.88
C GLY A 551 -8.22 4.84 -2.87
N ASN A 552 -7.82 5.09 -1.62
CA ASN A 552 -7.83 4.09 -0.55
C ASN A 552 -9.26 3.62 -0.21
N VAL A 553 -10.25 4.53 -0.17
CA VAL A 553 -11.66 4.16 0.04
C VAL A 553 -12.19 3.33 -1.14
N CYS A 554 -11.82 3.66 -2.39
CA CYS A 554 -12.18 2.83 -3.54
C CYS A 554 -11.52 1.43 -3.49
N HIS A 555 -10.26 1.34 -3.04
CA HIS A 555 -9.61 0.05 -2.82
C HIS A 555 -10.28 -0.78 -1.72
N LEU A 556 -10.80 -0.14 -0.66
CA LEU A 556 -11.62 -0.80 0.36
C LEU A 556 -12.90 -1.39 -0.26
N VAL A 557 -13.69 -0.58 -0.97
CA VAL A 557 -14.94 -1.04 -1.61
C VAL A 557 -14.68 -2.14 -2.65
N SER A 558 -13.64 -1.97 -3.47
CA SER A 558 -13.21 -2.99 -4.44
C SER A 558 -12.89 -4.32 -3.77
N ARG A 559 -12.23 -4.32 -2.60
CA ARG A 559 -11.94 -5.54 -1.83
C ARG A 559 -13.19 -6.14 -1.19
N LEU A 560 -14.04 -5.31 -0.57
CA LEU A 560 -15.28 -5.75 0.08
C LEU A 560 -16.29 -6.39 -0.90
N ALA A 561 -16.24 -6.01 -2.18
CA ALA A 561 -17.04 -6.58 -3.25
C ALA A 561 -16.39 -7.77 -3.98
N HIS A 562 -15.06 -7.96 -3.88
CA HIS A 562 -14.36 -8.99 -4.65
C HIS A 562 -14.73 -10.41 -4.20
N ASN A 563 -15.07 -11.28 -5.16
CA ASN A 563 -15.44 -12.70 -4.97
C ASN A 563 -16.50 -12.99 -3.88
N HIS A 564 -17.29 -11.98 -3.49
CA HIS A 564 -18.37 -12.12 -2.53
C HIS A 564 -19.75 -12.35 -3.20
N SER A 565 -20.70 -12.84 -2.40
CA SER A 565 -22.07 -13.13 -2.85
C SER A 565 -22.76 -11.89 -3.41
N ARG A 566 -23.73 -12.12 -4.31
CA ARG A 566 -24.55 -11.07 -4.90
C ARG A 566 -25.23 -10.20 -3.83
N GLU A 567 -25.78 -10.83 -2.80
CA GLU A 567 -26.44 -10.15 -1.67
C GLU A 567 -25.49 -9.18 -0.96
N LYS A 568 -24.26 -9.62 -0.64
CA LYS A 568 -23.25 -8.76 0.01
C LYS A 568 -22.79 -7.61 -0.91
N LYS A 569 -22.80 -7.80 -2.23
CA LYS A 569 -22.56 -6.72 -3.20
C LYS A 569 -23.71 -5.72 -3.27
N GLU A 570 -24.95 -6.19 -3.16
CA GLU A 570 -26.14 -5.32 -3.12
C GLU A 570 -26.22 -4.54 -1.78
N SER A 571 -25.92 -5.17 -0.64
CA SER A 571 -25.92 -4.52 0.69
C SER A 571 -24.86 -3.42 0.82
N LEU A 572 -23.68 -3.60 0.22
CA LEU A 572 -22.64 -2.56 0.19
C LEU A 572 -23.10 -1.25 -0.45
N ILE A 573 -24.04 -1.31 -1.41
CA ILE A 573 -24.64 -0.10 -2.00
C ILE A 573 -25.80 0.38 -1.12
N HIS A 574 -26.78 -0.48 -0.83
CA HIS A 574 -28.03 -0.07 -0.17
C HIS A 574 -27.89 0.29 1.31
N ASP A 575 -27.11 -0.49 2.08
CA ASP A 575 -27.01 -0.33 3.53
C ASP A 575 -25.82 0.58 3.91
N ASP A 576 -24.68 0.39 3.27
CA ASP A 576 -23.43 1.11 3.57
C ASP A 576 -23.25 2.41 2.76
N GLY A 577 -23.85 2.56 1.57
CA GLY A 577 -23.69 3.74 0.71
C GLY A 577 -22.40 3.77 -0.12
N ALA A 578 -21.75 2.62 -0.34
CA ALA A 578 -20.46 2.53 -1.02
C ALA A 578 -20.51 2.92 -2.51
N GLY A 579 -21.68 2.78 -3.16
CA GLY A 579 -21.87 3.14 -4.57
C GLY A 579 -21.68 4.64 -4.82
N ASP A 580 -22.30 5.47 -3.98
CA ASP A 580 -22.18 6.93 -4.05
C ASP A 580 -20.76 7.41 -3.73
N ALA A 581 -20.09 6.78 -2.74
CA ALA A 581 -18.73 7.15 -2.36
C ALA A 581 -17.72 6.86 -3.49
N VAL A 582 -17.90 5.76 -4.23
CA VAL A 582 -17.09 5.46 -5.42
C VAL A 582 -17.40 6.41 -6.57
N LEU A 583 -18.67 6.81 -6.78
CA LEU A 583 -19.00 7.85 -7.77
C LEU A 583 -18.42 9.21 -7.40
N ALA A 584 -18.46 9.59 -6.12
CA ALA A 584 -17.81 10.79 -5.60
C ALA A 584 -16.30 10.79 -5.88
N ALA A 585 -15.63 9.64 -5.69
CA ALA A 585 -14.21 9.48 -6.02
C ALA A 585 -13.90 9.75 -7.49
N VAL A 586 -14.77 9.31 -8.41
CA VAL A 586 -14.59 9.60 -9.84
C VAL A 586 -14.85 11.09 -10.11
N ASP A 587 -15.94 11.64 -9.58
CA ASP A 587 -16.32 13.05 -9.75
C ASP A 587 -15.19 14.03 -9.33
N MET A 588 -14.40 13.68 -8.29
CA MET A 588 -13.28 14.49 -7.80
C MET A 588 -12.11 14.62 -8.79
N HIS A 589 -11.80 13.57 -9.56
CA HIS A 589 -10.54 13.49 -10.34
C HIS A 589 -10.75 13.34 -11.85
N ILE A 590 -11.99 13.07 -12.31
CA ILE A 590 -12.26 12.77 -13.72
C ILE A 590 -11.94 13.93 -14.67
N ASP A 591 -12.19 15.15 -14.22
CA ASP A 591 -11.95 16.37 -15.00
C ASP A 591 -10.62 17.06 -14.67
N ASP A 592 -9.73 16.41 -13.89
CA ASP A 592 -8.39 16.93 -13.64
C ASP A 592 -7.42 16.60 -14.80
N GLU A 593 -6.61 17.59 -15.19
CA GLU A 593 -5.57 17.48 -16.21
C GLU A 593 -4.25 16.88 -15.66
N GLN A 594 -4.09 16.82 -14.34
CA GLN A 594 -2.88 16.36 -13.65
C GLN A 594 -2.62 14.84 -13.78
N ASP A 595 -3.52 14.09 -14.44
CA ASP A 595 -3.55 12.62 -14.53
C ASP A 595 -3.51 11.94 -13.14
N ASP A 596 -4.43 12.32 -12.23
CA ASP A 596 -4.62 11.71 -10.90
C ASP A 596 -5.29 10.32 -10.94
N VAL A 597 -4.55 9.45 -11.61
CA VAL A 597 -4.86 8.12 -12.07
C VAL A 597 -5.04 7.07 -10.96
N PRO A 598 -4.33 7.08 -9.80
CA PRO A 598 -4.49 6.05 -8.77
C PRO A 598 -5.91 5.96 -8.22
N ALA A 599 -6.55 7.11 -7.92
CA ALA A 599 -7.91 7.16 -7.42
C ALA A 599 -8.92 6.63 -8.45
N LEU A 600 -8.82 7.09 -9.69
CA LEU A 600 -9.66 6.64 -10.80
C LEU A 600 -9.52 5.14 -11.08
N ARG A 601 -8.29 4.59 -11.08
CA ARG A 601 -8.05 3.13 -11.21
C ARG A 601 -8.75 2.35 -10.09
N GLY A 602 -8.62 2.83 -8.85
CA GLY A 602 -9.28 2.24 -7.68
C GLY A 602 -10.79 2.25 -7.83
N ALA A 603 -11.36 3.38 -8.27
CA ALA A 603 -12.80 3.57 -8.45
C ALA A 603 -13.37 2.67 -9.55
N CYS A 604 -12.79 2.63 -10.75
CA CYS A 604 -13.21 1.70 -11.82
C CYS A 604 -13.21 0.25 -11.32
N ARG A 605 -12.12 -0.19 -10.66
CA ARG A 605 -12.00 -1.54 -10.08
C ARG A 605 -12.99 -1.80 -8.93
N ALA A 606 -13.54 -0.77 -8.30
CA ALA A 606 -14.62 -0.89 -7.32
C ALA A 606 -15.99 -1.09 -8.00
N ILE A 607 -16.33 -0.26 -9.00
CA ILE A 607 -17.56 -0.39 -9.80
C ILE A 607 -17.61 -1.77 -10.47
N LEU A 608 -16.51 -2.22 -11.08
CA LEU A 608 -16.40 -3.57 -11.68
C LEU A 608 -16.74 -4.68 -10.68
N ASN A 609 -16.10 -4.71 -9.51
CA ASN A 609 -16.35 -5.75 -8.52
C ASN A 609 -17.78 -5.69 -7.92
N LEU A 610 -18.37 -4.50 -7.81
CA LEU A 610 -19.77 -4.32 -7.38
C LEU A 610 -20.78 -4.78 -8.45
N THR A 611 -20.52 -4.55 -9.73
CA THR A 611 -21.47 -4.81 -10.83
C THR A 611 -21.45 -6.24 -11.35
N VAL A 612 -20.29 -6.91 -11.33
CA VAL A 612 -20.16 -8.31 -11.76
C VAL A 612 -21.05 -9.21 -10.90
N GLY A 613 -22.08 -9.79 -11.53
CA GLY A 613 -23.05 -10.68 -10.88
C GLY A 613 -24.24 -10.00 -10.18
N SER A 614 -24.40 -8.68 -10.25
CA SER A 614 -25.55 -7.97 -9.65
C SER A 614 -26.22 -7.01 -10.64
N ALA A 615 -27.43 -7.37 -11.09
CA ALA A 615 -28.25 -6.52 -11.96
C ALA A 615 -28.73 -5.24 -11.24
N LYS A 616 -29.04 -5.30 -9.93
CA LYS A 616 -29.37 -4.10 -9.15
C LYS A 616 -28.22 -3.10 -9.12
N ASN A 617 -26.99 -3.58 -8.94
CA ASN A 617 -25.81 -2.72 -8.88
C ASN A 617 -25.51 -2.09 -10.25
N LYS A 618 -25.69 -2.82 -11.36
CA LYS A 618 -25.62 -2.21 -12.70
C LYS A 618 -26.61 -1.06 -12.84
N ARG A 619 -27.88 -1.30 -12.47
CA ARG A 619 -28.94 -0.29 -12.51
C ARG A 619 -28.65 0.93 -11.64
N PHE A 620 -28.07 0.76 -10.45
CA PHE A 620 -27.59 1.87 -9.62
C PHE A 620 -26.56 2.76 -10.37
N PHE A 621 -25.63 2.16 -11.10
CA PHE A 621 -24.64 2.90 -11.89
C PHE A 621 -25.14 3.34 -13.28
N ALA A 622 -26.37 3.00 -13.70
CA ALA A 622 -26.81 3.11 -15.10
C ALA A 622 -26.86 4.54 -15.67
N GLU A 623 -27.09 5.56 -14.85
CA GLU A 623 -27.15 6.96 -15.30
C GLU A 623 -25.79 7.64 -15.38
N ARG A 624 -24.85 7.26 -14.50
CA ARG A 624 -23.58 8.00 -14.30
C ARG A 624 -22.35 7.18 -14.71
N GLY A 625 -22.36 5.88 -14.44
CA GLY A 625 -21.24 4.97 -14.67
C GLY A 625 -20.73 4.95 -16.11
N PRO A 626 -21.58 4.74 -17.14
CA PRO A 626 -21.12 4.63 -18.52
C PRO A 626 -20.38 5.87 -19.03
N GLY A 627 -20.95 7.06 -18.84
CA GLY A 627 -20.34 8.33 -19.23
C GLY A 627 -19.01 8.62 -18.51
N LEU A 628 -18.92 8.23 -17.24
CA LEU A 628 -17.68 8.34 -16.47
C LEU A 628 -16.60 7.34 -16.95
N MET A 629 -16.97 6.10 -17.28
CA MET A 629 -16.02 5.12 -17.81
C MET A 629 -15.49 5.53 -19.20
N LEU A 630 -16.34 6.10 -20.06
CA LEU A 630 -15.92 6.66 -21.35
C LEU A 630 -14.89 7.78 -21.17
N LYS A 631 -15.10 8.72 -20.23
CA LYS A 631 -14.08 9.73 -19.87
C LYS A 631 -12.79 9.08 -19.35
N CYS A 632 -12.88 8.04 -18.50
CA CYS A 632 -11.70 7.32 -18.00
C CYS A 632 -10.91 6.61 -19.11
N MET A 633 -11.57 6.07 -20.14
CA MET A 633 -10.92 5.40 -21.27
C MET A 633 -10.09 6.37 -22.13
N GLN A 634 -10.54 7.63 -22.23
CA GLN A 634 -9.86 8.70 -22.97
C GLN A 634 -8.62 9.28 -22.25
N LYS A 635 -8.42 9.04 -20.94
CA LYS A 635 -7.19 9.42 -20.24
C LYS A 635 -5.99 8.66 -20.79
N LYS A 636 -4.77 9.19 -20.59
CA LYS A 636 -3.54 8.61 -21.17
C LYS A 636 -3.08 7.32 -20.47
N ASP A 637 -3.50 7.07 -19.25
CA ASP A 637 -3.04 5.90 -18.50
C ASP A 637 -3.65 4.57 -18.99
N ARG A 638 -2.75 3.70 -19.47
CA ARG A 638 -3.02 2.32 -19.89
C ARG A 638 -3.83 1.52 -18.86
N PHE A 639 -3.51 1.62 -17.57
CA PHE A 639 -4.17 0.82 -16.53
C PHE A 639 -5.59 1.31 -16.22
N LEU A 640 -5.80 2.61 -16.14
CA LEU A 640 -7.11 3.24 -15.99
C LEU A 640 -8.02 2.86 -17.17
N ARG A 641 -7.51 3.00 -18.40
CA ARG A 641 -8.23 2.63 -19.64
C ARG A 641 -8.67 1.17 -19.64
N ARG A 642 -7.77 0.23 -19.29
CA ARG A 642 -8.12 -1.20 -19.09
C ARG A 642 -9.25 -1.37 -18.08
N TYR A 643 -9.12 -0.83 -16.86
CA TYR A 643 -10.13 -1.00 -15.82
C TYR A 643 -11.48 -0.36 -16.20
N ALA A 644 -11.47 0.81 -16.83
CA ALA A 644 -12.68 1.47 -17.30
C ALA A 644 -13.38 0.69 -18.42
N CYS A 645 -12.62 0.12 -19.36
CA CYS A 645 -13.14 -0.74 -20.41
C CYS A 645 -13.82 -2.00 -19.83
N PHE A 646 -13.14 -2.75 -18.95
CA PHE A 646 -13.74 -3.90 -18.23
C PHE A 646 -14.98 -3.49 -17.39
N THR A 647 -14.99 -2.29 -16.80
CA THR A 647 -16.14 -1.79 -16.03
C THR A 647 -17.33 -1.52 -16.94
N LEU A 648 -17.11 -0.88 -18.09
CA LEU A 648 -18.13 -0.63 -19.10
C LEU A 648 -18.67 -1.95 -19.68
N GLU A 649 -17.78 -2.92 -19.95
CA GLU A 649 -18.09 -4.29 -20.38
C GLU A 649 -18.96 -5.06 -19.38
N ALA A 650 -18.81 -4.81 -18.08
CA ALA A 650 -19.69 -5.35 -17.03
C ALA A 650 -21.07 -4.63 -16.98
N LEU A 651 -21.08 -3.32 -17.23
CA LEU A 651 -22.29 -2.47 -17.24
C LEU A 651 -23.20 -2.75 -18.44
N VAL A 652 -22.69 -2.74 -19.69
CA VAL A 652 -23.53 -2.91 -20.92
C VAL A 652 -24.12 -4.32 -21.12
N ALA A 653 -23.77 -5.25 -20.23
CA ALA A 653 -24.50 -6.49 -20.04
C ALA A 653 -25.82 -6.29 -19.25
N ASP A 654 -26.26 -5.05 -19.06
CA ASP A 654 -27.63 -4.63 -18.77
C ASP A 654 -28.17 -3.87 -20.00
N GLU A 655 -29.41 -4.12 -20.38
CA GLU A 655 -30.02 -3.65 -21.63
C GLU A 655 -30.39 -2.16 -21.58
N ASP A 656 -30.88 -1.68 -20.43
CA ASP A 656 -31.20 -0.27 -20.19
C ASP A 656 -29.94 0.62 -20.25
N ILE A 657 -28.76 0.02 -20.07
CA ILE A 657 -27.45 0.66 -20.22
C ILE A 657 -26.97 0.58 -21.66
N ARG A 658 -27.05 -0.61 -22.28
CA ARG A 658 -26.60 -0.84 -23.67
C ARG A 658 -27.27 0.12 -24.65
N ALA A 659 -28.60 0.28 -24.57
CA ALA A 659 -29.36 1.16 -25.47
C ALA A 659 -28.91 2.65 -25.44
N LYS A 660 -28.17 3.08 -24.41
CA LYS A 660 -27.66 4.46 -24.26
C LYS A 660 -26.27 4.66 -24.91
N MET A 661 -25.67 3.63 -25.51
CA MET A 661 -24.27 3.65 -25.94
C MET A 661 -24.01 4.09 -27.40
N SER A 662 -25.04 4.21 -28.25
CA SER A 662 -24.93 4.56 -29.67
C SER A 662 -24.10 5.82 -29.93
N GLN A 663 -24.35 6.88 -29.16
CA GLN A 663 -23.64 8.16 -29.29
C GLN A 663 -22.15 8.10 -28.87
N HIS A 664 -21.68 6.95 -28.37
CA HIS A 664 -20.41 6.79 -27.65
C HIS A 664 -19.56 5.58 -28.11
N LEU A 665 -19.83 5.03 -29.30
CA LEU A 665 -19.09 3.87 -29.82
C LEU A 665 -17.64 4.20 -30.25
N GLU A 666 -17.39 5.43 -30.73
CA GLU A 666 -16.08 5.86 -31.24
C GLU A 666 -14.94 5.77 -30.19
N PRO A 667 -15.08 6.29 -28.94
CA PRO A 667 -14.08 6.07 -27.88
C PRO A 667 -13.87 4.61 -27.47
N ILE A 668 -14.77 3.70 -27.85
CA ILE A 668 -14.66 2.26 -27.57
C ILE A 668 -13.81 1.60 -28.66
N VAL A 669 -14.14 1.82 -29.93
CA VAL A 669 -13.39 1.33 -31.09
C VAL A 669 -11.94 1.88 -31.11
N GLY A 670 -11.73 3.11 -30.63
CA GLY A 670 -10.40 3.69 -30.44
C GLY A 670 -9.43 2.85 -29.61
N ASN A 671 -9.91 1.94 -28.76
CA ASN A 671 -9.04 1.06 -27.95
C ASN A 671 -8.43 -0.11 -28.75
N LEU A 672 -9.00 -0.45 -29.91
CA LEU A 672 -8.44 -1.47 -30.81
C LEU A 672 -7.39 -0.89 -31.78
N GLN A 673 -7.37 0.43 -31.98
CA GLN A 673 -6.52 1.10 -32.96
C GLN A 673 -5.02 0.94 -32.67
N ALA A 674 -4.20 1.15 -33.71
CA ALA A 674 -2.76 0.86 -33.73
C ALA A 674 -1.94 1.38 -32.53
N GLU A 675 -2.27 2.55 -31.97
CA GLU A 675 -1.58 3.09 -30.76
C GLU A 675 -1.75 2.18 -29.53
N HIS A 676 -2.78 1.33 -29.50
CA HIS A 676 -3.19 0.54 -28.33
C HIS A 676 -3.18 -0.98 -28.59
N ARG A 677 -2.93 -1.42 -29.84
CA ARG A 677 -2.83 -2.84 -30.21
C ARG A 677 -1.81 -3.64 -29.40
N ALA A 678 -0.72 -3.02 -28.93
CA ALA A 678 0.28 -3.70 -28.10
C ALA A 678 -0.21 -4.07 -26.67
N ASP A 679 -1.48 -3.76 -26.31
CA ASP A 679 -2.03 -4.04 -24.99
C ASP A 679 -3.09 -5.16 -24.97
N ASN A 680 -2.65 -6.41 -24.87
CA ASN A 680 -3.51 -7.60 -24.77
C ASN A 680 -4.72 -7.43 -23.84
N LEU A 681 -4.52 -7.02 -22.57
CA LEU A 681 -5.63 -6.88 -21.62
C LEU A 681 -6.63 -5.77 -21.97
N LEU A 682 -6.21 -4.77 -22.75
CA LEU A 682 -7.12 -3.75 -23.29
C LEU A 682 -7.86 -4.26 -24.53
N GLN A 683 -7.16 -5.02 -25.38
CA GLN A 683 -7.75 -5.72 -26.53
C GLN A 683 -8.85 -6.70 -26.08
N THR A 684 -8.58 -7.55 -25.09
CA THR A 684 -9.58 -8.45 -24.47
C THR A 684 -10.83 -7.68 -24.03
N ALA A 685 -10.66 -6.63 -23.22
CA ALA A 685 -11.76 -5.82 -22.71
C ALA A 685 -12.55 -5.13 -23.83
N ALA A 686 -11.86 -4.59 -24.84
CA ALA A 686 -12.49 -3.90 -25.95
C ALA A 686 -13.29 -4.86 -26.86
N CYS A 687 -12.75 -6.03 -27.18
CA CYS A 687 -13.45 -7.08 -27.91
C CYS A 687 -14.68 -7.59 -27.13
N GLY A 688 -14.54 -7.92 -25.84
CA GLY A 688 -15.65 -8.35 -24.99
C GLY A 688 -16.75 -7.27 -24.82
N LEU A 689 -16.36 -5.99 -24.82
CA LEU A 689 -17.28 -4.86 -24.80
C LEU A 689 -18.04 -4.72 -26.13
N ILE A 690 -17.33 -4.77 -27.26
CA ILE A 690 -17.91 -4.74 -28.61
C ILE A 690 -18.87 -5.92 -28.83
N ALA A 691 -18.51 -7.12 -28.39
CA ALA A 691 -19.38 -8.30 -28.47
C ALA A 691 -20.74 -8.09 -27.78
N LYS A 692 -20.72 -7.49 -26.57
CA LYS A 692 -21.93 -7.19 -25.80
C LYS A 692 -22.74 -6.02 -26.35
N LEU A 693 -22.09 -5.02 -26.95
CA LEU A 693 -22.78 -3.94 -27.65
C LEU A 693 -23.47 -4.48 -28.90
N ALA A 694 -22.81 -5.34 -29.67
CA ALA A 694 -23.35 -6.01 -30.85
C ALA A 694 -24.45 -7.06 -30.56
N CYS A 695 -24.82 -7.28 -29.29
CA CYS A 695 -26.08 -7.95 -28.93
C CYS A 695 -27.32 -7.10 -29.25
N ASP A 696 -27.15 -5.79 -29.42
CA ASP A 696 -28.19 -4.86 -29.88
C ASP A 696 -28.09 -4.68 -31.40
N GLU A 697 -29.21 -4.78 -32.12
CA GLU A 697 -29.19 -4.80 -33.59
C GLU A 697 -28.78 -3.46 -34.21
N ASP A 698 -29.11 -2.33 -33.57
CA ASP A 698 -28.79 -1.01 -34.10
C ASP A 698 -27.37 -0.59 -33.75
N LEU A 699 -26.90 -0.88 -32.52
CA LEU A 699 -25.48 -0.73 -32.18
C LEU A 699 -24.59 -1.61 -33.05
N ARG A 700 -25.03 -2.84 -33.38
CA ARG A 700 -24.31 -3.73 -34.30
C ARG A 700 -24.17 -3.11 -35.69
N LYS A 701 -25.22 -2.48 -36.24
CA LYS A 701 -25.15 -1.76 -37.53
C LYS A 701 -24.18 -0.58 -37.47
N GLU A 702 -24.19 0.20 -36.38
CA GLU A 702 -23.26 1.32 -36.18
C GLU A 702 -21.80 0.84 -36.03
N LEU A 703 -21.56 -0.25 -35.30
CA LEU A 703 -20.23 -0.86 -35.11
C LEU A 703 -19.65 -1.46 -36.41
N VAL A 704 -20.50 -2.00 -37.28
CA VAL A 704 -20.10 -2.55 -38.59
C VAL A 704 -19.87 -1.46 -39.64
N LYS A 705 -20.71 -0.41 -39.69
CA LYS A 705 -20.63 0.61 -40.75
C LYS A 705 -19.73 1.80 -40.40
N GLY A 706 -19.52 2.05 -39.11
CA GLY A 706 -18.90 3.27 -38.61
C GLY A 706 -19.83 4.48 -38.74
N ARG A 707 -19.67 5.47 -37.86
CA ARG A 707 -20.55 6.65 -37.76
C ARG A 707 -20.64 7.47 -39.06
N ASP A 708 -19.53 7.54 -39.78
CA ASP A 708 -19.35 8.30 -41.02
C ASP A 708 -19.34 7.40 -42.28
N GLY A 709 -19.68 6.12 -42.16
CA GLY A 709 -19.49 5.13 -43.23
C GLY A 709 -18.02 4.78 -43.53
N ARG A 710 -17.09 5.17 -42.66
CA ARG A 710 -15.63 4.98 -42.81
C ARG A 710 -15.11 3.83 -41.95
N GLY A 711 -15.46 2.59 -42.32
CA GLY A 711 -14.92 1.37 -41.73
C GLY A 711 -15.49 1.01 -40.36
N GLY A 712 -15.92 -0.26 -40.23
CA GLY A 712 -16.34 -0.83 -38.97
C GLY A 712 -15.18 -1.22 -38.05
N CYS A 713 -15.53 -1.64 -36.83
CA CYS A 713 -14.56 -2.24 -35.91
C CYS A 713 -14.15 -3.67 -36.29
N THR A 714 -14.79 -4.28 -37.30
CA THR A 714 -14.51 -5.61 -37.85
C THR A 714 -13.03 -5.84 -38.14
N ALA A 715 -12.42 -4.97 -38.94
CA ALA A 715 -11.00 -5.04 -39.31
C ALA A 715 -10.07 -4.88 -38.11
N GLU A 716 -10.40 -4.00 -37.17
CA GLU A 716 -9.63 -3.77 -35.95
C GLU A 716 -9.68 -4.98 -34.99
N VAL A 717 -10.82 -5.69 -34.91
CA VAL A 717 -10.93 -6.95 -34.13
C VAL A 717 -10.12 -8.09 -34.77
N VAL A 718 -10.16 -8.25 -36.10
CA VAL A 718 -9.33 -9.23 -36.82
C VAL A 718 -7.84 -8.95 -36.61
N GLU A 719 -7.43 -7.69 -36.71
CA GLU A 719 -6.04 -7.29 -36.50
C GLU A 719 -5.61 -7.43 -35.02
N SER A 720 -6.53 -7.29 -34.07
CA SER A 720 -6.32 -7.63 -32.66
C SER A 720 -5.96 -9.11 -32.47
N MET A 721 -6.63 -10.03 -33.16
CA MET A 721 -6.27 -11.45 -33.17
C MET A 721 -4.87 -11.68 -33.74
N ARG A 722 -4.49 -10.96 -34.80
CA ARG A 722 -3.19 -11.10 -35.48
C ARG A 722 -2.01 -10.63 -34.64
N GLN A 723 -2.21 -9.59 -33.83
CA GLN A 723 -1.18 -9.07 -32.91
C GLN A 723 -1.00 -9.93 -31.65
N HIS A 724 -2.02 -10.70 -31.23
CA HIS A 724 -1.97 -11.52 -30.01
C HIS A 724 -2.21 -13.03 -30.26
N PRO A 725 -1.50 -13.70 -31.19
CA PRO A 725 -1.77 -15.09 -31.57
C PRO A 725 -1.58 -16.10 -30.41
N ASN A 726 -0.86 -15.69 -29.36
CA ASN A 726 -0.52 -16.51 -28.20
C ASN A 726 -1.32 -16.15 -26.93
N ASP A 727 -2.27 -15.21 -27.01
CA ASP A 727 -3.12 -14.81 -25.87
C ASP A 727 -4.54 -15.39 -26.02
N MET A 728 -4.87 -16.39 -25.20
CA MET A 728 -6.15 -17.11 -25.27
C MET A 728 -7.36 -16.19 -25.03
N ASP A 729 -7.25 -15.23 -24.12
CA ASP A 729 -8.34 -14.33 -23.77
C ASP A 729 -8.62 -13.34 -24.91
N VAL A 730 -7.58 -12.77 -25.55
CA VAL A 730 -7.77 -11.95 -26.76
C VAL A 730 -8.39 -12.75 -27.90
N GLN A 731 -7.88 -13.96 -28.19
CA GLN A 731 -8.44 -14.80 -29.26
C GLN A 731 -9.91 -15.16 -29.01
N ARG A 732 -10.28 -15.53 -27.77
CA ARG A 732 -11.66 -15.91 -27.42
C ARG A 732 -12.60 -14.72 -27.60
N ASP A 733 -12.28 -13.58 -26.99
CA ASP A 733 -13.19 -12.45 -26.96
C ASP A 733 -13.26 -11.73 -28.31
N ALA A 734 -12.21 -11.81 -29.13
CA ALA A 734 -12.27 -11.41 -30.54
C ALA A 734 -13.13 -12.34 -31.39
N CYS A 735 -13.00 -13.67 -31.26
CA CYS A 735 -13.90 -14.63 -31.93
C CYS A 735 -15.37 -14.38 -31.53
N TYR A 736 -15.65 -14.13 -30.25
CA TYR A 736 -16.98 -13.79 -29.78
C TYR A 736 -17.48 -12.45 -30.34
N ALA A 737 -16.63 -11.41 -30.39
CA ALA A 737 -16.97 -10.12 -30.99
C ALA A 737 -17.31 -10.23 -32.47
N LEU A 738 -16.49 -10.93 -33.27
CA LEU A 738 -16.75 -11.17 -34.69
C LEU A 738 -18.05 -11.95 -34.90
N ARG A 739 -18.35 -12.93 -34.04
CA ARG A 739 -19.60 -13.71 -34.09
C ARG A 739 -20.84 -12.86 -33.81
N MET A 740 -20.71 -11.88 -32.91
CA MET A 740 -21.79 -10.94 -32.62
C MET A 740 -21.92 -9.84 -33.68
N LEU A 741 -20.84 -9.41 -34.32
CA LEU A 741 -20.86 -8.44 -35.42
C LEU A 741 -21.45 -9.03 -36.71
N ALA A 742 -21.02 -10.25 -37.08
CA ALA A 742 -21.44 -11.01 -38.27
C ALA A 742 -22.28 -12.26 -37.91
N PRO A 743 -23.52 -12.09 -37.42
CA PRO A 743 -24.43 -13.21 -37.18
C PRO A 743 -24.84 -13.87 -38.51
N ALA A 744 -25.38 -15.09 -38.44
CA ALA A 744 -25.70 -15.93 -39.59
C ALA A 744 -26.62 -15.29 -40.66
N PHE A 745 -27.37 -14.24 -40.30
CA PHE A 745 -28.29 -13.51 -41.18
C PHE A 745 -27.72 -12.21 -41.78
N ASP A 746 -26.43 -11.93 -41.60
CA ASP A 746 -25.76 -10.73 -42.12
C ASP A 746 -24.68 -11.08 -43.17
N PRO A 747 -25.08 -11.38 -44.43
CA PRO A 747 -24.18 -11.92 -45.45
C PRO A 747 -23.12 -10.90 -45.91
N ASP A 748 -23.43 -9.60 -45.86
CA ASP A 748 -22.50 -8.53 -46.25
C ASP A 748 -21.31 -8.48 -45.29
N THR A 749 -21.57 -8.47 -43.98
CA THR A 749 -20.51 -8.47 -42.95
C THR A 749 -19.75 -9.80 -42.94
N GLN A 750 -20.42 -10.93 -43.17
CA GLN A 750 -19.74 -12.22 -43.35
C GLN A 750 -18.79 -12.19 -44.55
N PHE A 751 -19.21 -11.66 -45.69
CA PHE A 751 -18.37 -11.53 -46.88
C PHE A 751 -17.16 -10.62 -46.63
N GLU A 752 -17.34 -9.49 -45.94
CA GLU A 752 -16.24 -8.62 -45.50
C GLU A 752 -15.21 -9.39 -44.65
N LEU A 753 -15.66 -10.07 -43.59
CA LEU A 753 -14.77 -10.86 -42.71
C LEU A 753 -14.04 -11.99 -43.47
N LEU A 754 -14.73 -12.65 -44.40
CA LEU A 754 -14.13 -13.68 -45.26
C LEU A 754 -13.09 -13.10 -46.22
N SER A 755 -13.36 -11.93 -46.81
CA SER A 755 -12.42 -11.24 -47.71
C SER A 755 -11.14 -10.78 -47.00
N MET A 756 -11.21 -10.56 -45.68
CA MET A 756 -10.04 -10.30 -44.84
C MET A 756 -9.23 -11.56 -44.48
N GLY A 757 -9.68 -12.76 -44.87
CA GLY A 757 -8.98 -14.03 -44.63
C GLY A 757 -9.25 -14.68 -43.26
N VAL A 758 -10.25 -14.22 -42.51
CA VAL A 758 -10.41 -14.54 -41.07
C VAL A 758 -10.47 -16.04 -40.74
N ARG A 759 -10.94 -16.90 -41.67
CA ARG A 759 -10.95 -18.37 -41.48
C ARG A 759 -9.55 -18.93 -41.19
N ALA A 760 -8.50 -18.34 -41.76
CA ALA A 760 -7.11 -18.76 -41.52
C ALA A 760 -6.64 -18.33 -40.11
N ASP A 761 -6.97 -17.11 -39.69
CA ASP A 761 -6.65 -16.60 -38.35
C ASP A 761 -7.37 -17.42 -37.26
N ILE A 762 -8.66 -17.72 -37.44
CA ILE A 762 -9.45 -18.55 -36.51
C ILE A 762 -8.85 -19.96 -36.40
N ARG A 763 -8.52 -20.60 -37.54
CA ARG A 763 -7.89 -21.93 -37.53
C ARG A 763 -6.57 -21.92 -36.76
N LYS A 764 -5.72 -20.94 -37.02
CA LYS A 764 -4.43 -20.75 -36.34
C LYS A 764 -4.59 -20.51 -34.83
N ALA A 765 -5.63 -19.78 -34.43
CA ALA A 765 -5.98 -19.60 -33.02
C ALA A 765 -6.44 -20.93 -32.37
N MET A 766 -7.25 -21.73 -33.07
CA MET A 766 -7.67 -23.06 -32.61
C MET A 766 -6.48 -24.04 -32.51
N GLU A 767 -5.52 -23.99 -33.43
CA GLU A 767 -4.29 -24.79 -33.42
C GLU A 767 -3.39 -24.40 -32.23
N ASN A 768 -3.06 -23.11 -32.09
CA ASN A 768 -2.25 -22.57 -31.00
C ASN A 768 -2.82 -22.89 -29.61
N HIS A 769 -4.15 -22.91 -29.47
CA HIS A 769 -4.86 -23.06 -28.20
C HIS A 769 -5.75 -24.31 -28.16
N SER A 770 -5.31 -25.39 -28.80
CA SER A 770 -5.99 -26.70 -28.87
C SER A 770 -6.54 -27.21 -27.52
N ASN A 771 -5.83 -26.94 -26.42
CA ASN A 771 -6.21 -27.36 -25.06
C ASN A 771 -7.15 -26.38 -24.30
N GLN A 772 -7.78 -25.40 -24.97
CA GLN A 772 -8.59 -24.34 -24.34
C GLN A 772 -10.07 -24.38 -24.78
N PRO A 773 -10.95 -25.14 -24.11
CA PRO A 773 -12.32 -25.41 -24.59
C PRO A 773 -13.19 -24.18 -24.86
N SER A 774 -13.03 -23.10 -24.10
CA SER A 774 -13.79 -21.85 -24.27
C SER A 774 -13.47 -21.14 -25.59
N LEU A 775 -12.21 -21.11 -26.00
CA LEU A 775 -11.78 -20.58 -27.29
C LEU A 775 -12.19 -21.51 -28.43
N GLN A 776 -12.02 -22.83 -28.28
CA GLN A 776 -12.49 -23.79 -29.30
C GLN A 776 -13.99 -23.65 -29.59
N TYR A 777 -14.81 -23.44 -28.54
CA TYR A 777 -16.25 -23.21 -28.65
C TYR A 777 -16.59 -21.90 -29.39
N GLU A 778 -16.01 -20.76 -28.98
CA GLU A 778 -16.29 -19.48 -29.65
C GLU A 778 -15.78 -19.44 -31.10
N ALA A 779 -14.61 -20.00 -31.36
CA ALA A 779 -14.05 -20.12 -32.71
C ALA A 779 -14.93 -21.00 -33.62
N TRP A 780 -15.41 -22.15 -33.12
CA TRP A 780 -16.33 -23.02 -33.86
C TRP A 780 -17.66 -22.32 -34.18
N ASN A 781 -18.25 -21.63 -33.19
CA ASN A 781 -19.51 -20.90 -33.38
C ASN A 781 -19.37 -19.74 -34.37
N LEU A 782 -18.19 -19.10 -34.44
CA LEU A 782 -17.89 -18.08 -35.45
C LEU A 782 -17.81 -18.69 -36.86
N LEU A 783 -17.06 -19.79 -37.04
CA LEU A 783 -16.99 -20.51 -38.32
C LEU A 783 -18.38 -20.93 -38.80
N GLN A 784 -19.21 -21.48 -37.90
CA GLN A 784 -20.59 -21.85 -38.21
C GLN A 784 -21.44 -20.65 -38.65
N SER A 785 -21.25 -19.46 -38.06
CA SER A 785 -21.94 -18.22 -38.46
C SER A 785 -21.56 -17.78 -39.89
N LEU A 786 -20.26 -17.81 -40.22
CA LEU A 786 -19.71 -17.44 -41.53
C LEU A 786 -20.12 -18.40 -42.65
N ASP A 787 -20.34 -19.68 -42.33
CA ASP A 787 -20.77 -20.69 -43.29
C ASP A 787 -22.29 -20.68 -43.52
N ALA A 788 -23.08 -20.38 -42.47
CA ALA A 788 -24.54 -20.45 -42.49
C ALA A 788 -25.20 -19.45 -43.46
N GLY A 789 -24.76 -18.17 -43.48
CA GLY A 789 -25.35 -17.12 -44.31
C GLY A 789 -25.04 -17.22 -45.81
N GLY A 790 -24.31 -18.26 -46.24
CA GLY A 790 -24.09 -18.57 -47.65
C GLY A 790 -22.99 -17.76 -48.33
N ALA A 791 -22.54 -16.63 -47.75
CA ALA A 791 -21.38 -15.86 -48.21
C ALA A 791 -20.14 -16.76 -48.40
N GLY A 792 -19.92 -17.70 -47.48
CA GLY A 792 -18.87 -18.72 -47.58
C GLY A 792 -18.89 -19.52 -48.89
N ARG A 793 -20.06 -19.84 -49.45
CA ARG A 793 -20.20 -20.61 -50.71
C ARG A 793 -19.86 -19.79 -51.96
N HIS A 794 -19.93 -18.46 -51.90
CA HIS A 794 -19.46 -17.60 -53.00
C HIS A 794 -17.93 -17.46 -53.01
N VAL A 795 -17.28 -17.42 -51.84
CA VAL A 795 -15.80 -17.38 -51.78
C VAL A 795 -15.21 -18.71 -52.28
N TYR A 796 -15.80 -19.86 -51.91
CA TYR A 796 -15.43 -21.18 -52.46
C TYR A 796 -15.69 -21.35 -53.97
N ALA A 797 -16.34 -20.39 -54.64
CA ALA A 797 -16.52 -20.36 -56.09
C ALA A 797 -15.55 -19.41 -56.81
N LEU A 798 -14.74 -18.65 -56.06
CA LEU A 798 -13.71 -17.72 -56.56
C LEU A 798 -12.30 -18.21 -56.21
N GLU A 799 -12.10 -18.73 -54.99
CA GLU A 799 -10.92 -19.49 -54.61
C GLU A 799 -11.09 -20.94 -55.12
N GLY A 800 -10.56 -21.21 -56.32
CA GLY A 800 -10.79 -22.44 -57.08
C GLY A 800 -10.10 -23.71 -56.55
N ASP A 801 -10.18 -23.98 -55.26
CA ASP A 801 -9.50 -25.11 -54.60
C ASP A 801 -10.47 -26.27 -54.30
N CYS A 802 -10.54 -27.23 -55.22
CA CYS A 802 -11.42 -28.40 -55.11
C CYS A 802 -10.83 -29.48 -54.20
N SER A 803 -11.39 -29.67 -53.00
CA SER A 803 -11.11 -30.85 -52.16
C SER A 803 -12.31 -31.24 -51.27
N PRO A 804 -13.09 -32.27 -51.62
CA PRO A 804 -14.20 -32.76 -50.81
C PRO A 804 -13.74 -33.78 -49.75
N GLY A 805 -13.60 -33.37 -48.49
CA GLY A 805 -13.34 -34.30 -47.38
C GLY A 805 -13.20 -33.61 -46.03
N GLY A 806 -14.09 -33.92 -45.07
CA GLY A 806 -14.03 -33.31 -43.74
C GLY A 806 -15.27 -33.43 -42.85
N LEU A 807 -16.25 -34.28 -43.18
CA LEU A 807 -17.51 -34.39 -42.43
C LEU A 807 -17.33 -35.22 -41.14
N MET A 808 -16.65 -34.61 -40.15
CA MET A 808 -16.49 -35.15 -38.80
C MET A 808 -17.83 -35.18 -38.05
N HIS A 809 -18.54 -36.31 -38.18
CA HIS A 809 -19.73 -36.61 -37.38
C HIS A 809 -19.37 -36.76 -35.89
N PHE A 810 -19.43 -35.67 -35.12
CA PHE A 810 -19.61 -35.79 -33.68
C PHE A 810 -21.05 -36.22 -33.39
N ARG A 811 -21.18 -37.45 -32.89
CA ARG A 811 -22.45 -38.17 -32.73
C ARG A 811 -23.23 -37.66 -31.52
N GLU A 812 -24.43 -37.13 -31.74
CA GLU A 812 -25.35 -36.77 -30.65
C GLU A 812 -25.68 -37.99 -29.78
N GLY A 813 -25.69 -37.79 -28.45
CA GLY A 813 -25.80 -38.85 -27.45
C GLY A 813 -26.95 -38.66 -26.46
N ALA A 814 -28.10 -38.14 -26.89
CA ALA A 814 -29.22 -37.75 -26.02
C ALA A 814 -30.47 -38.65 -26.21
N SER A 815 -30.45 -39.81 -25.54
CA SER A 815 -31.60 -40.54 -24.96
C SER A 815 -32.98 -40.60 -25.68
N ARG A 816 -33.44 -41.82 -26.02
CA ARG A 816 -34.81 -42.30 -25.67
C ARG A 816 -35.06 -43.81 -25.87
N SER A 817 -35.23 -44.50 -24.73
CA SER A 817 -36.22 -45.56 -24.40
C SER A 817 -36.64 -46.67 -25.40
N ARG A 818 -36.81 -47.89 -24.83
CA ARG A 818 -37.40 -49.16 -25.37
C ARG A 818 -36.42 -50.06 -26.16
N ALA A 819 -36.47 -51.39 -26.04
CA ALA A 819 -37.08 -52.26 -25.00
C ALA A 819 -36.52 -53.70 -25.07
N VAL A 820 -36.49 -54.39 -23.92
CA VAL A 820 -36.51 -55.86 -23.71
C VAL A 820 -35.66 -56.76 -24.63
N SER A 821 -34.55 -57.30 -24.11
CA SER A 821 -34.37 -58.76 -23.94
C SER A 821 -33.16 -59.12 -23.05
N LYS A 822 -33.29 -60.24 -22.33
CA LYS A 822 -32.21 -61.11 -21.78
C LYS A 822 -32.13 -62.37 -22.69
N PRO A 823 -31.19 -63.32 -22.54
CA PRO A 823 -30.12 -63.49 -21.53
C PRO A 823 -28.71 -63.46 -22.18
N ASP A 824 -27.59 -63.84 -21.57
CA ASP A 824 -27.28 -64.40 -20.23
C ASP A 824 -26.35 -63.47 -19.42
#